data_AF-A0A412BPQ6-F1
#
_entry.id   AF-A0A412BPQ6-F1
#
_cell.length_a   1.000
_cell.length_b   1.000
_cell.length_c   1.000
_cell.angle_alpha   90.00
_cell.angle_beta   90.00
_cell.angle_gamma   90.00
#
_symmetry.space_group_name_H-M   'P 1'
#
loop_
_entity.id
_entity.type
_entity.pdbx_description
1 polymer ?
#
loop_
_entity_poly.entity_id
_entity_poly.type
_entity_poly.pdbx_seq_one_letter_code
_entity_poly.pdbx_strand_id
1 'polypeptide(L)'
;MSNIQLDYSDIMDIFKEKLKIDNIVKKVSSIFLNQRYAGKINYKPYFQRNYVWDEEKATYFIESILLGTEIPPLVLFQTKDKNEVIDGRQRYETIKRFLEDKLVLKDKGLHNLKALAGKRYSQLDSDTRELFEDTRIRILQFSVVDEPKLDEEKEEKIKKEIFRRYNSGITPLQKYDIDRAAYINDKLSNLLYDKIYNNTGLYNFLCEIILPKSKKKASKRDKVNIIVSLVRNLITLPFVPIFSYSKGSSKADIIGKYYYSILESKSADEILVEFDNVISYLSKFNIVCKERNNYLCDNKLFYEVLYWAIDIVLQNGGQIEDIKIEQVFDYISGASENLKLWDNIINNPQRSVELIFESTGSHYYSAINNRYKFIANIFQDIFKIDYQKYMKNPEAFFEMMECTSEKDQISHYKINKPLPETLTIEDIISDMKKSRFLIRPDYQRSEVKNLQKASYLMESILLGINIPPLFIYKRNDRIKEVVDGQQRLLTILGFLGKTYIDERGESVCSDKDKFKLSKLRILSELNGKTIDTVDDVFEEKILEFPMDIIEIDSEQNPDFSQIDLFLRLNTKPYPIKENTFEMWNAYIDKDIVIKVKEIAARYEKKVFRARDTRMKLEELITSLAYIDYRMNQPHAEIINVLNIYKRNDRMCARIMSKDNVTKTLNDLSNSNPKAFVTALENVEVFIEKILMLIENNSEQLRALFNHSKKGIQYKTDQNFYFLWAILFKTSVSEIQNNRQGEFERISKIFSVIQKTPVNYTTEMLLSEL
;
A
#
# COMPACT_ATOMS: atom_id res chain seq x y z
N MET A 1 5.48 12.47 -9.59
CA MET A 1 5.75 13.71 -8.82
C MET A 1 6.46 14.74 -9.68
N SER A 2 5.71 15.71 -10.24
CA SER A 2 6.29 16.86 -10.96
C SER A 2 6.06 18.17 -10.20
N ASN A 3 7.19 18.86 -10.01
CA ASN A 3 7.45 20.30 -10.02
C ASN A 3 6.65 21.22 -9.08
N ILE A 4 7.31 21.69 -8.00
CA ILE A 4 7.82 23.07 -7.79
C ILE A 4 8.36 23.15 -6.35
N GLN A 5 9.54 23.77 -6.20
CA GLN A 5 10.31 23.97 -4.97
C GLN A 5 9.57 24.95 -4.04
N LEU A 6 9.46 24.61 -2.75
CA LEU A 6 9.40 25.70 -1.75
C LEU A 6 10.70 26.47 -1.87
N ASP A 7 10.64 27.80 -1.73
CA ASP A 7 11.86 28.57 -1.53
C ASP A 7 12.45 28.15 -0.18
N TYR A 8 13.54 27.40 -0.26
CA TYR A 8 14.27 26.89 0.89
C TYR A 8 15.50 27.73 1.20
N SER A 9 15.77 28.81 0.45
CA SER A 9 16.94 29.67 0.63
C SER A 9 17.11 30.09 2.09
N ASP A 10 16.00 30.47 2.74
CA ASP A 10 15.97 30.92 4.14
C ASP A 10 16.30 29.86 5.21
N ILE A 11 16.28 28.57 4.83
CA ILE A 11 16.59 27.43 5.73
C ILE A 11 17.77 26.58 5.24
N MET A 12 18.37 26.92 4.09
CA MET A 12 19.51 26.19 3.52
C MET A 12 20.67 26.13 4.51
N ASP A 13 21.04 27.27 5.08
CA ASP A 13 22.16 27.37 6.03
C ASP A 13 21.87 26.60 7.33
N ILE A 14 20.59 26.53 7.72
CA ILE A 14 20.19 25.76 8.90
C ILE A 14 20.43 24.26 8.68
N PHE A 15 20.05 23.74 7.51
CA PHE A 15 20.31 22.35 7.15
C PHE A 15 21.80 22.06 6.90
N LYS A 16 22.57 23.03 6.41
CA LYS A 16 24.01 22.86 6.12
C LYS A 16 24.87 22.88 7.38
N GLU A 17 24.56 23.75 8.35
CA GLU A 17 25.51 24.08 9.43
C GLU A 17 24.91 24.03 10.85
N LYS A 18 23.59 24.17 11.02
CA LYS A 18 22.98 24.43 12.35
C LYS A 18 22.08 23.32 12.88
N LEU A 19 21.78 22.30 12.06
CA LEU A 19 20.92 21.20 12.44
C LEU A 19 21.71 20.16 13.26
N LYS A 20 21.39 20.06 14.56
CA LYS A 20 21.99 19.06 15.44
C LYS A 20 21.06 17.86 15.61
N ILE A 21 21.64 16.66 15.54
CA ILE A 21 20.94 15.39 15.71
C ILE A 21 21.54 14.64 16.89
N ASP A 22 20.77 14.48 17.96
CA ASP A 22 21.14 13.68 19.13
C ASP A 22 20.55 12.28 19.03
N ASN A 23 21.41 11.26 19.17
CA ASN A 23 21.01 9.86 19.20
C ASN A 23 20.81 9.40 20.65
N ILE A 24 19.56 9.20 21.05
CA ILE A 24 19.18 8.90 22.43
C ILE A 24 18.58 7.50 22.50
N VAL A 25 18.98 6.71 23.49
CA VAL A 25 18.39 5.39 23.77
C VAL A 25 17.70 5.44 25.13
N LYS A 26 16.39 5.17 25.18
CA LYS A 26 15.58 5.20 26.41
C LYS A 26 14.69 3.97 26.55
N LYS A 27 14.50 3.49 27.78
CA LYS A 27 13.53 2.42 28.10
C LYS A 27 12.10 2.88 27.80
N VAL A 28 11.21 1.94 27.44
CA VAL A 28 9.76 2.19 27.30
C VAL A 28 9.21 2.85 28.56
N SER A 29 9.55 2.33 29.75
CA SER A 29 9.15 2.91 31.03
C SER A 29 9.57 4.38 31.18
N SER A 30 10.79 4.72 30.76
CA SER A 30 11.31 6.09 30.82
C SER A 30 10.62 7.05 29.86
N ILE A 31 10.10 6.56 28.73
CA ILE A 31 9.41 7.39 27.73
C ILE A 31 7.95 7.59 28.10
N PHE A 32 7.26 6.52 28.52
CA PHE A 32 5.80 6.49 28.64
C PHE A 32 5.29 6.53 30.07
N LEU A 33 6.00 5.92 31.03
CA LEU A 33 5.57 5.88 32.44
C LEU A 33 6.10 7.08 33.24
N ASN A 34 7.17 7.73 32.78
CA ASN A 34 7.61 9.00 33.34
C ASN A 34 6.74 10.17 32.85
N GLN A 35 5.78 10.61 33.67
CA GLN A 35 4.84 11.68 33.33
C GLN A 35 5.50 13.01 32.93
N ARG A 36 6.66 13.35 33.51
CA ARG A 36 7.39 14.59 33.17
C ARG A 36 7.94 14.55 31.75
N TYR A 37 8.42 13.38 31.32
CA TYR A 37 8.93 13.19 29.97
C TYR A 37 7.78 13.03 28.96
N ALA A 38 6.81 12.15 29.26
CA ALA A 38 5.66 11.90 28.42
C ALA A 38 4.80 13.16 28.19
N GLY A 39 4.62 14.00 29.21
CA GLY A 39 3.88 15.27 29.11
C GLY A 39 4.54 16.32 28.22
N LYS A 40 5.86 16.19 27.96
CA LYS A 40 6.60 17.05 27.03
C LYS A 40 6.54 16.57 25.57
N ILE A 41 6.04 15.36 25.30
CA ILE A 41 5.98 14.82 23.95
C ILE A 41 4.61 15.12 23.32
N ASN A 42 4.61 15.95 22.27
CA ASN A 42 3.50 16.09 21.36
C ASN A 42 3.61 15.03 20.24
N TYR A 43 2.93 13.89 20.41
CA TYR A 43 2.95 12.81 19.42
C TYR A 43 1.95 12.98 18.27
N LYS A 44 1.08 14.01 18.34
CA LYS A 44 0.02 14.29 17.37
C LYS A 44 -0.01 15.79 16.97
N PRO A 45 1.11 16.37 16.53
CA PRO A 45 1.11 17.73 15.97
C PRO A 45 0.20 17.81 14.75
N TYR A 46 -0.19 19.03 14.36
CA TYR A 46 -1.23 19.24 13.35
C TYR A 46 -0.88 18.59 12.00
N PHE A 47 0.39 18.52 11.60
CA PHE A 47 0.83 17.93 10.33
C PHE A 47 0.81 16.38 10.31
N GLN A 48 0.58 15.71 11.44
CA GLN A 48 0.48 14.26 11.48
C GLN A 48 -0.90 13.74 11.04
N ARG A 49 -0.92 12.69 10.21
CA ARG A 49 -2.15 11.95 9.90
C ARG A 49 -2.68 11.17 11.11
N ASN A 50 -3.95 10.80 11.09
CA ASN A 50 -4.59 9.98 12.14
C ASN A 50 -3.91 8.60 12.33
N TYR A 51 -4.26 7.91 13.43
CA TYR A 51 -3.83 6.53 13.65
C TYR A 51 -4.50 5.60 12.63
N VAL A 52 -3.70 4.85 11.86
CA VAL A 52 -4.18 4.03 10.73
C VAL A 52 -3.85 2.55 10.85
N TRP A 53 -2.99 2.14 11.80
CA TRP A 53 -2.68 0.73 12.00
C TRP A 53 -3.94 -0.03 12.46
N ASP A 54 -4.19 -1.18 11.83
CA ASP A 54 -5.19 -2.12 12.34
C ASP A 54 -4.66 -2.82 13.60
N GLU A 55 -5.56 -3.51 14.32
CA GLU A 55 -5.19 -4.20 15.56
C GLU A 55 -4.17 -5.33 15.32
N GLU A 56 -4.16 -5.94 14.14
CA GLU A 56 -3.19 -6.97 13.76
C GLU A 56 -1.78 -6.37 13.63
N LYS A 57 -1.60 -5.26 12.89
CA LYS A 57 -0.30 -4.58 12.76
C LYS A 57 0.15 -4.02 14.11
N ALA A 58 -0.77 -3.45 14.88
CA ALA A 58 -0.48 -2.96 16.21
C ALA A 58 0.02 -4.09 17.13
N THR A 59 -0.66 -5.24 17.11
CA THR A 59 -0.25 -6.45 17.84
C THR A 59 1.13 -6.93 17.40
N TYR A 60 1.37 -7.00 16.09
CA TYR A 60 2.65 -7.42 15.52
C TYR A 60 3.81 -6.50 15.94
N PHE A 61 3.55 -5.20 16.06
CA PHE A 61 4.53 -4.26 16.58
C PHE A 61 4.80 -4.46 18.07
N ILE A 62 3.77 -4.72 18.89
CA ILE A 62 3.97 -5.06 20.31
C ILE A 62 4.75 -6.38 20.47
N GLU A 63 4.43 -7.40 19.67
CA GLU A 63 5.19 -8.64 19.63
C GLU A 63 6.67 -8.38 19.30
N SER A 64 6.94 -7.51 18.32
CA SER A 64 8.31 -7.14 17.94
C SER A 64 9.08 -6.50 19.11
N ILE A 65 8.42 -5.67 19.93
CA ILE A 65 9.01 -5.09 21.16
C ILE A 65 9.30 -6.19 22.19
N LEU A 66 8.34 -7.09 22.42
CA LEU A 66 8.45 -8.18 23.40
C LEU A 66 9.56 -9.19 23.03
N LEU A 67 9.70 -9.51 21.74
CA LEU A 67 10.78 -10.35 21.23
C LEU A 67 12.15 -9.66 21.29
N GLY A 68 12.18 -8.38 21.64
CA GLY A 68 13.42 -7.59 21.67
C GLY A 68 13.99 -7.30 20.29
N THR A 69 13.21 -7.44 19.21
CA THR A 69 13.66 -7.04 17.87
C THR A 69 13.91 -5.54 17.84
N GLU A 70 14.95 -5.12 17.11
CA GLU A 70 15.19 -3.70 16.95
C GLU A 70 14.15 -3.08 16.01
N ILE A 71 13.47 -2.07 16.52
CA ILE A 71 12.46 -1.31 15.79
C ILE A 71 13.09 -0.02 15.27
N PRO A 72 12.59 0.55 14.14
CA PRO A 72 13.06 1.84 13.68
C PRO A 72 12.99 2.91 14.80
N PRO A 73 13.81 3.97 14.75
CA PRO A 73 13.84 5.00 15.80
C PRO A 73 12.61 5.91 15.75
N LEU A 74 12.22 6.46 16.90
CA LEU A 74 11.29 7.60 16.96
C LEU A 74 12.03 8.87 16.59
N VAL A 75 11.48 9.68 15.67
CA VAL A 75 12.10 10.93 15.26
C VAL A 75 11.37 12.08 15.90
N LEU A 76 12.07 12.81 16.76
CA LEU A 76 11.54 13.96 17.49
C LEU A 76 12.21 15.24 17.01
N PHE A 77 11.46 16.33 16.98
CA PHE A 77 12.00 17.68 16.84
C PHE A 77 11.79 18.43 18.15
N GLN A 78 12.88 18.97 18.70
CA GLN A 78 12.84 19.76 19.93
C GLN A 78 12.45 21.20 19.61
N THR A 79 11.31 21.62 20.13
CA THR A 79 10.89 23.03 20.15
C THR A 79 11.26 23.66 21.48
N LYS A 80 10.96 24.95 21.66
CA LYS A 80 11.22 25.67 22.92
C LYS A 80 10.56 25.01 24.13
N ASP A 81 9.34 24.48 23.96
CA ASP A 81 8.50 24.01 25.07
C ASP A 81 8.31 22.49 25.10
N LYS A 82 8.36 21.83 23.93
CA LYS A 82 7.93 20.42 23.76
C LYS A 82 8.79 19.70 22.72
N ASN A 83 8.71 18.39 22.73
CA ASN A 83 9.25 17.54 21.67
C ASN A 83 8.10 17.08 20.77
N GLU A 84 8.16 17.40 19.49
CA GLU A 84 7.14 16.99 18.52
C GLU A 84 7.59 15.75 17.77
N VAL A 85 6.71 14.74 17.67
CA VAL A 85 7.00 13.54 16.88
C VAL A 85 6.89 13.88 15.40
N ILE A 86 8.02 13.84 14.70
CA ILE A 86 8.11 13.99 13.24
C ILE A 86 7.85 12.66 12.55
N ASP A 87 8.50 11.58 13.00
CA ASP A 87 8.22 10.24 12.52
C ASP A 87 8.08 9.24 13.67
N GLY A 88 7.24 8.22 13.47
CA GLY A 88 6.96 7.21 14.48
C GLY A 88 5.71 7.46 15.31
N ARG A 89 4.81 8.38 14.91
CA ARG A 89 3.51 8.58 15.57
C ARG A 89 2.76 7.25 15.80
N GLN A 90 2.65 6.41 14.78
CA GLN A 90 1.92 5.14 14.86
C GLN A 90 2.55 4.20 15.89
N ARG A 91 3.89 4.17 15.96
CA ARG A 91 4.66 3.37 16.93
C ARG A 91 4.46 3.88 18.36
N TYR A 92 4.62 5.19 18.55
CA TYR A 92 4.41 5.85 19.84
C TYR A 92 2.98 5.62 20.37
N GLU A 93 1.97 5.88 19.53
CA GLU A 93 0.57 5.73 19.90
C GLU A 93 0.20 4.26 20.16
N THR A 94 0.81 3.30 19.47
CA THR A 94 0.59 1.86 19.72
C THR A 94 1.10 1.44 21.09
N ILE A 95 2.33 1.83 21.47
CA ILE A 95 2.88 1.54 22.80
C ILE A 95 2.00 2.15 23.88
N LYS A 96 1.64 3.44 23.71
CA LYS A 96 0.75 4.13 24.63
C LYS A 96 -0.61 3.43 24.77
N ARG A 97 -1.24 3.06 23.64
CA ARG A 97 -2.52 2.34 23.66
C ARG A 97 -2.41 0.98 24.34
N PHE A 98 -1.30 0.27 24.18
CA PHE A 98 -1.09 -1.00 24.85
C PHE A 98 -0.97 -0.81 26.37
N LEU A 99 -0.09 0.08 26.82
CA LEU A 99 0.10 0.43 28.23
C LEU A 99 -1.19 0.93 28.92
N GLU A 100 -2.07 1.61 28.18
CA GLU A 100 -3.37 2.10 28.67
C GLU A 100 -4.51 1.06 28.54
N ASP A 101 -4.21 -0.21 28.26
CA ASP A 101 -5.18 -1.28 28.02
C ASP A 101 -6.19 -1.00 26.89
N LYS A 102 -5.87 -0.10 25.95
CA LYS A 102 -6.69 0.25 24.76
C LYS A 102 -6.40 -0.61 23.53
N LEU A 103 -5.46 -1.56 23.64
CA LEU A 103 -5.13 -2.52 22.60
C LEU A 103 -5.22 -3.95 23.17
N VAL A 104 -5.97 -4.81 22.48
CA VAL A 104 -6.02 -6.26 22.76
C VAL A 104 -5.15 -6.95 21.73
N LEU A 105 -4.24 -7.81 22.16
CA LEU A 105 -3.37 -8.56 21.25
C LEU A 105 -4.21 -9.56 20.44
N LYS A 106 -4.19 -9.44 19.11
CA LYS A 106 -4.94 -10.32 18.21
C LYS A 106 -4.10 -11.51 17.79
N ASP A 107 -4.71 -12.69 17.79
CA ASP A 107 -4.07 -13.93 17.33
C ASP A 107 -3.37 -13.75 15.97
N LYS A 108 -4.07 -13.15 14.99
CA LYS A 108 -3.54 -12.89 13.63
C LYS A 108 -2.33 -11.95 13.57
N GLY A 109 -2.11 -11.13 14.60
CA GLY A 109 -0.96 -10.24 14.68
C GLY A 109 0.23 -10.83 15.44
N LEU A 110 0.03 -11.97 16.11
CA LEU A 110 1.08 -12.70 16.81
C LEU A 110 1.58 -13.80 15.87
N HIS A 111 2.88 -13.86 15.61
CA HIS A 111 3.48 -14.95 14.84
C HIS A 111 4.14 -15.97 15.77
N ASN A 112 4.86 -15.50 16.79
CA ASN A 112 5.63 -16.34 17.71
C ASN A 112 4.96 -16.39 19.09
N LEU A 113 4.41 -15.27 19.58
CA LEU A 113 3.87 -15.15 20.93
C LEU A 113 2.36 -15.42 21.00
N LYS A 114 1.89 -16.50 20.35
CA LYS A 114 0.47 -16.86 20.23
C LYS A 114 -0.27 -16.97 21.57
N ALA A 115 0.42 -17.38 22.64
CA ALA A 115 -0.15 -17.47 23.98
C ALA A 115 -0.55 -16.11 24.59
N LEU A 116 -0.14 -14.99 23.99
CA LEU A 116 -0.57 -13.65 24.37
C LEU A 116 -1.87 -13.21 23.68
N ALA A 117 -2.43 -14.03 22.78
CA ALA A 117 -3.67 -13.72 22.09
C ALA A 117 -4.82 -13.46 23.07
N GLY A 118 -5.57 -12.38 22.82
CA GLY A 118 -6.68 -11.94 23.66
C GLY A 118 -6.28 -11.16 24.91
N LYS A 119 -4.98 -11.08 25.26
CA LYS A 119 -4.51 -10.35 26.45
C LYS A 119 -4.34 -8.85 26.18
N ARG A 120 -4.55 -8.06 27.22
CA ARG A 120 -4.16 -6.64 27.36
C ARG A 120 -2.90 -6.52 28.24
N TYR A 121 -2.35 -5.31 28.35
CA TYR A 121 -1.14 -5.06 29.11
C TYR A 121 -1.28 -5.46 30.59
N SER A 122 -2.38 -5.11 31.25
CA SER A 122 -2.64 -5.47 32.65
C SER A 122 -2.82 -6.97 32.89
N GLN A 123 -3.06 -7.75 31.83
CA GLN A 123 -3.27 -9.19 31.89
C GLN A 123 -1.99 -10.00 31.61
N LEU A 124 -0.87 -9.32 31.37
CA LEU A 124 0.44 -9.95 31.27
C LEU A 124 1.01 -10.26 32.67
N ASP A 125 1.77 -11.34 32.78
CA ASP A 125 2.56 -11.65 33.98
C ASP A 125 3.61 -10.56 34.28
N SER A 126 4.17 -10.57 35.49
CA SER A 126 5.17 -9.58 35.92
C SER A 126 6.37 -9.53 34.98
N ASP A 127 6.87 -10.69 34.59
CA ASP A 127 8.14 -10.82 33.89
C ASP A 127 8.02 -10.32 32.45
N THR A 128 6.90 -10.64 31.79
CA THR A 128 6.58 -10.13 30.45
C THR A 128 6.35 -8.61 30.46
N ARG A 129 5.76 -8.05 31.51
CA ARG A 129 5.60 -6.59 31.66
C ARG A 129 6.93 -5.90 31.86
N GLU A 130 7.77 -6.42 32.75
CA GLU A 130 9.11 -5.89 32.99
C GLU A 130 9.94 -5.92 31.69
N LEU A 131 9.88 -7.02 30.93
CA LEU A 131 10.54 -7.14 29.63
C LEU A 131 10.08 -6.06 28.64
N PHE A 132 8.78 -5.80 28.57
CA PHE A 132 8.22 -4.75 27.72
C PHE A 132 8.68 -3.35 28.17
N GLU A 133 8.61 -3.07 29.47
CA GLU A 133 8.99 -1.80 30.08
C GLU A 133 10.48 -1.48 29.96
N ASP A 134 11.33 -2.50 30.06
CA ASP A 134 12.79 -2.41 29.97
C ASP A 134 13.33 -2.39 28.55
N THR A 135 12.48 -2.67 27.57
CA THR A 135 12.87 -2.56 26.17
C THR A 135 13.27 -1.13 25.85
N ARG A 136 14.50 -0.99 25.33
CA ARG A 136 15.06 0.30 24.89
C ARG A 136 14.58 0.64 23.49
N ILE A 137 14.15 1.88 23.31
CA ILE A 137 13.76 2.48 22.04
C ILE A 137 14.71 3.61 21.72
N ARG A 138 15.16 3.64 20.47
CA ARG A 138 16.01 4.69 19.92
C ARG A 138 15.18 5.91 19.54
N ILE A 139 15.71 7.09 19.86
CA ILE A 139 15.13 8.39 19.59
C ILE A 139 16.19 9.22 18.85
N LEU A 140 15.85 9.67 17.64
CA LEU A 140 16.63 10.68 16.93
C LEU A 140 16.02 12.04 17.23
N GLN A 141 16.71 12.86 18.01
CA GLN A 141 16.24 14.17 18.43
C GLN A 141 16.92 15.26 17.59
N PHE A 142 16.12 15.94 16.78
CA PHE A 142 16.54 17.09 15.99
C PHE A 142 16.39 18.37 16.81
N SER A 143 17.39 19.24 16.75
CA SER A 143 17.37 20.58 17.33
C SER A 143 18.15 21.55 16.42
N VAL A 144 17.86 22.84 16.51
CA VAL A 144 18.61 23.89 15.80
C VAL A 144 19.50 24.60 16.81
N VAL A 145 20.79 24.68 16.50
CA VAL A 145 21.83 25.28 17.37
C VAL A 145 22.23 26.64 16.81
N ASP A 146 22.76 27.52 17.66
CA ASP A 146 23.32 28.82 17.27
C ASP A 146 22.36 29.76 16.51
N GLU A 147 21.07 29.68 16.84
CA GLU A 147 20.05 30.61 16.37
C GLU A 147 19.22 31.14 17.56
N PRO A 148 19.41 32.41 17.98
CA PRO A 148 18.88 32.89 19.25
C PRO A 148 17.35 32.91 19.32
N LYS A 149 16.65 32.95 18.18
CA LYS A 149 15.22 32.66 18.04
C LYS A 149 14.92 32.20 16.61
N LEU A 150 14.74 30.90 16.41
CA LEU A 150 14.15 30.38 15.17
C LEU A 150 12.73 30.94 15.04
N ASP A 151 12.43 31.55 13.89
CA ASP A 151 11.10 32.01 13.53
C ASP A 151 10.15 30.80 13.37
N GLU A 152 8.87 30.98 13.70
CA GLU A 152 7.90 29.88 13.66
C GLU A 152 7.72 29.34 12.23
N GLU A 153 7.78 30.20 11.21
CA GLU A 153 7.66 29.77 9.81
C GLU A 153 8.86 28.91 9.39
N LYS A 154 10.08 29.30 9.79
CA LYS A 154 11.31 28.54 9.52
C LYS A 154 11.30 27.19 10.24
N GLU A 155 10.90 27.17 11.51
CA GLU A 155 10.75 25.94 12.30
C GLU A 155 9.79 24.96 11.61
N GLU A 156 8.65 25.46 11.14
CA GLU A 156 7.66 24.66 10.43
C GLU A 156 8.19 24.14 9.08
N LYS A 157 8.91 24.97 8.31
CA LYS A 157 9.55 24.51 7.05
C LYS A 157 10.57 23.39 7.31
N ILE A 158 11.38 23.49 8.37
CA ILE A 158 12.36 22.45 8.75
C ILE A 158 11.66 21.16 9.15
N LYS A 159 10.66 21.23 10.05
CA LYS A 159 9.88 20.05 10.49
C LYS A 159 9.25 19.32 9.31
N LYS A 160 8.62 20.07 8.38
CA LYS A 160 8.01 19.51 7.17
C LYS A 160 9.04 18.84 6.26
N GLU A 161 10.23 19.42 6.12
CA GLU A 161 11.28 18.83 5.29
C GLU A 161 11.88 17.56 5.93
N ILE A 162 12.12 17.54 7.24
CA ILE A 162 12.54 16.32 7.96
C ILE A 162 11.45 15.24 7.82
N PHE A 163 10.19 15.60 8.05
CA PHE A 163 9.05 14.69 7.87
C PHE A 163 9.04 14.08 6.47
N ARG A 164 9.22 14.92 5.43
CA ARG A 164 9.29 14.48 4.03
C ARG A 164 10.45 13.51 3.82
N ARG A 165 11.66 13.81 4.31
CA ARG A 165 12.85 12.95 4.18
C ARG A 165 12.62 11.55 4.72
N TYR A 166 12.06 11.44 5.91
CA TYR A 166 11.77 10.15 6.53
C TYR A 166 10.62 9.38 5.85
N ASN A 167 9.60 10.06 5.32
CA ASN A 167 8.41 9.40 4.76
C ASN A 167 8.48 9.11 3.25
N SER A 168 9.30 9.82 2.47
CA SER A 168 9.31 9.70 1.00
C SER A 168 10.35 8.70 0.45
N GLY A 169 11.28 8.23 1.29
CA GLY A 169 12.29 7.22 0.94
C GLY A 169 11.78 5.77 0.95
N ILE A 170 10.70 5.47 1.68
CA ILE A 170 10.22 4.10 1.84
C ILE A 170 9.40 3.70 0.60
N THR A 171 9.93 2.77 -0.20
CA THR A 171 9.13 2.11 -1.25
C THR A 171 8.58 0.82 -0.66
N PRO A 172 7.24 0.70 -0.47
CA PRO A 172 6.64 -0.48 0.13
C PRO A 172 6.90 -1.72 -0.74
N LEU A 173 7.15 -2.86 -0.11
CA LEU A 173 7.21 -4.14 -0.82
C LEU A 173 5.88 -4.41 -1.54
N GLN A 174 5.97 -4.95 -2.75
CA GLN A 174 4.81 -5.49 -3.45
C GLN A 174 4.41 -6.83 -2.82
N LYS A 175 3.16 -7.26 -3.04
CA LYS A 175 2.68 -8.57 -2.55
C LYS A 175 3.64 -9.71 -2.95
N TYR A 176 4.09 -9.72 -4.20
CA TYR A 176 5.01 -10.75 -4.69
C TYR A 176 6.39 -10.73 -4.03
N ASP A 177 6.86 -9.57 -3.55
CA ASP A 177 8.14 -9.48 -2.84
C ASP A 177 8.00 -10.09 -1.43
N ILE A 178 6.87 -9.85 -0.76
CA ILE A 178 6.53 -10.45 0.54
C ILE A 178 6.36 -11.97 0.38
N ASP A 179 5.60 -12.40 -0.63
CA ASP A 179 5.37 -13.81 -0.94
C ASP A 179 6.66 -14.53 -1.34
N ARG A 180 7.67 -13.83 -1.87
CA ARG A 180 8.99 -14.42 -2.15
C ARG A 180 9.75 -14.68 -0.86
N ALA A 181 9.82 -13.70 0.01
CA ALA A 181 10.51 -13.82 1.28
C ALA A 181 9.87 -14.87 2.20
N ALA A 182 8.54 -14.88 2.29
CA ALA A 182 7.82 -15.82 3.16
C ALA A 182 7.96 -17.29 2.74
N TYR A 183 8.30 -17.57 1.47
CA TYR A 183 8.40 -18.93 0.92
C TYR A 183 9.81 -19.24 0.41
N ILE A 184 10.83 -18.50 0.86
CA ILE A 184 12.20 -18.68 0.36
C ILE A 184 12.79 -20.05 0.73
N ASN A 185 12.38 -20.59 1.87
CA ASN A 185 12.80 -21.92 2.35
C ASN A 185 11.85 -23.05 1.90
N ASP A 186 10.83 -22.74 1.09
CA ASP A 186 9.86 -23.73 0.63
C ASP A 186 10.39 -24.54 -0.57
N LYS A 187 10.49 -25.86 -0.40
CA LYS A 187 11.05 -26.79 -1.41
C LYS A 187 10.32 -26.68 -2.75
N LEU A 188 8.98 -26.67 -2.73
CA LEU A 188 8.18 -26.62 -3.96
C LEU A 188 8.36 -25.29 -4.71
N SER A 189 8.37 -24.16 -3.98
CA SER A 189 8.64 -22.84 -4.57
C SER A 189 9.98 -22.78 -5.28
N ASN A 190 11.03 -23.36 -4.67
CA ASN A 190 12.37 -23.38 -5.26
C ASN A 190 12.43 -24.26 -6.52
N LEU A 191 11.83 -25.45 -6.49
CA LEU A 191 11.76 -26.31 -7.68
C LEU A 191 10.96 -25.66 -8.83
N LEU A 192 9.83 -25.02 -8.51
CA LEU A 192 9.06 -24.24 -9.49
C LEU A 192 9.89 -23.10 -10.08
N TYR A 193 10.61 -22.37 -9.23
CA TYR A 193 11.48 -21.27 -9.67
C TYR A 193 12.51 -21.76 -10.68
N ASP A 194 13.28 -22.80 -10.32
CA ASP A 194 14.35 -23.33 -11.18
C ASP A 194 13.80 -23.87 -12.50
N LYS A 195 12.68 -24.59 -12.44
CA LYS A 195 12.01 -25.13 -13.63
C LYS A 195 11.56 -24.03 -14.58
N ILE A 196 10.88 -23.00 -14.07
CA ILE A 196 10.40 -21.89 -14.89
C ILE A 196 11.57 -21.04 -15.39
N TYR A 197 12.60 -20.81 -14.58
CA TYR A 197 13.73 -19.97 -14.97
C TYR A 197 14.54 -20.59 -16.12
N ASN A 198 14.74 -21.92 -16.07
CA ASN A 198 15.57 -22.66 -17.02
C ASN A 198 14.80 -23.12 -18.27
N ASN A 199 13.50 -23.40 -18.18
CA ASN A 199 12.69 -23.80 -19.32
C ASN A 199 12.08 -22.58 -20.04
N THR A 200 12.73 -22.15 -21.13
CA THR A 200 12.29 -20.97 -21.91
C THR A 200 10.89 -21.14 -22.51
N GLY A 201 10.49 -22.35 -22.91
CA GLY A 201 9.17 -22.63 -23.46
C GLY A 201 8.07 -22.43 -22.41
N LEU A 202 8.23 -23.06 -21.25
CA LEU A 202 7.33 -22.91 -20.11
C LEU A 202 7.25 -21.45 -19.64
N TYR A 203 8.40 -20.78 -19.52
CA TYR A 203 8.46 -19.38 -19.11
C TYR A 203 7.66 -18.46 -20.05
N ASN A 204 7.85 -18.60 -21.36
CA ASN A 204 7.14 -17.78 -22.34
C ASN A 204 5.63 -18.05 -22.30
N PHE A 205 5.24 -19.32 -22.19
CA PHE A 205 3.84 -19.70 -22.07
C PHE A 205 3.18 -19.08 -20.83
N LEU A 206 3.79 -19.22 -19.64
CA LEU A 206 3.25 -18.64 -18.40
C LEU A 206 3.26 -17.10 -18.43
N CYS A 207 4.25 -16.48 -19.09
CA CYS A 207 4.27 -15.03 -19.30
C CYS A 207 3.11 -14.53 -20.18
N GLU A 208 2.63 -15.37 -21.10
CA GLU A 208 1.51 -15.06 -21.96
C GLU A 208 0.18 -15.16 -21.18
N ILE A 209 -0.03 -16.30 -20.50
CA ILE A 209 -1.36 -16.64 -19.98
C ILE A 209 -1.67 -16.08 -18.59
N ILE A 210 -0.68 -15.93 -17.69
CA ILE A 210 -0.94 -15.57 -16.28
C ILE A 210 -0.20 -14.32 -15.80
N LEU A 211 0.92 -13.93 -16.44
CA LEU A 211 1.65 -12.73 -16.02
C LEU A 211 0.83 -11.45 -16.27
N PRO A 212 0.59 -10.61 -15.25
CA PRO A 212 -0.15 -9.37 -15.43
C PRO A 212 0.49 -8.45 -16.47
N LYS A 213 -0.32 -7.83 -17.34
CA LYS A 213 0.15 -6.87 -18.36
C LYS A 213 1.05 -5.76 -17.77
N SER A 214 0.75 -5.30 -16.56
CA SER A 214 1.54 -4.28 -15.84
C SER A 214 2.95 -4.73 -15.43
N LYS A 215 3.26 -6.04 -15.49
CA LYS A 215 4.54 -6.63 -15.09
C LYS A 215 5.37 -7.14 -16.28
N LYS A 216 4.89 -6.98 -17.52
CA LYS A 216 5.61 -7.39 -18.74
C LYS A 216 6.99 -6.71 -18.91
N LYS A 217 7.20 -5.52 -18.35
CA LYS A 217 8.49 -4.79 -18.40
C LYS A 217 9.46 -5.12 -17.25
N ALA A 218 9.08 -6.01 -16.33
CA ALA A 218 9.95 -6.40 -15.21
C ALA A 218 11.14 -7.26 -15.68
N SER A 219 12.16 -7.38 -14.83
CA SER A 219 13.31 -8.26 -15.09
C SER A 219 12.88 -9.73 -15.19
N LYS A 220 13.69 -10.59 -15.83
CA LYS A 220 13.40 -12.04 -15.92
C LYS A 220 13.23 -12.63 -14.51
N ARG A 221 14.14 -12.32 -13.59
CA ARG A 221 14.08 -12.75 -12.17
C ARG A 221 12.74 -12.38 -11.53
N ASP A 222 12.31 -11.13 -11.65
CA ASP A 222 11.05 -10.67 -11.04
C ASP A 222 9.83 -11.35 -11.69
N LYS A 223 9.83 -11.53 -13.01
CA LYS A 223 8.76 -12.24 -13.72
C LYS A 223 8.61 -13.67 -13.22
N VAL A 224 9.72 -14.41 -13.10
CA VAL A 224 9.71 -15.79 -12.60
C VAL A 224 9.16 -15.83 -11.17
N ASN A 225 9.62 -14.96 -10.26
CA ASN A 225 9.08 -14.90 -8.89
C ASN A 225 7.59 -14.60 -8.84
N ILE A 226 7.11 -13.65 -9.68
CA ILE A 226 5.68 -13.35 -9.79
C ILE A 226 4.91 -14.58 -10.29
N ILE A 227 5.43 -15.27 -11.30
CA ILE A 227 4.83 -16.48 -11.86
C ILE A 227 4.78 -17.59 -10.82
N VAL A 228 5.84 -17.82 -10.03
CA VAL A 228 5.86 -18.82 -8.96
C VAL A 228 4.77 -18.53 -7.91
N SER A 229 4.61 -17.27 -7.49
CA SER A 229 3.51 -16.88 -6.58
C SER A 229 2.13 -17.11 -7.21
N LEU A 230 1.96 -16.83 -8.51
CA LEU A 230 0.70 -17.10 -9.22
C LEU A 230 0.42 -18.60 -9.34
N VAL A 231 1.41 -19.40 -9.72
CA VAL A 231 1.33 -20.85 -9.82
C VAL A 231 0.97 -21.47 -8.47
N ARG A 232 1.55 -20.99 -7.36
CA ARG A 232 1.13 -21.42 -6.01
C ARG A 232 -0.35 -21.20 -5.74
N ASN A 233 -0.91 -20.07 -6.17
CA ASN A 233 -2.36 -19.87 -6.07
C ASN A 233 -3.10 -20.88 -6.96
N LEU A 234 -2.64 -21.11 -8.19
CA LEU A 234 -3.29 -22.03 -9.14
C LEU A 234 -3.34 -23.47 -8.64
N ILE A 235 -2.23 -24.02 -8.13
CA ILE A 235 -2.18 -25.39 -7.59
C ILE A 235 -3.03 -25.53 -6.31
N THR A 236 -3.27 -24.44 -5.59
CA THR A 236 -4.00 -24.48 -4.32
C THR A 236 -5.51 -24.33 -4.51
N LEU A 237 -5.95 -23.51 -5.47
CA LEU A 237 -7.37 -23.18 -5.69
C LEU A 237 -8.30 -24.39 -5.89
N PRO A 238 -7.91 -25.49 -6.56
CA PRO A 238 -8.70 -26.71 -6.68
C PRO A 238 -9.14 -27.31 -5.33
N PHE A 239 -8.37 -27.09 -4.27
CA PHE A 239 -8.66 -27.59 -2.94
C PHE A 239 -9.51 -26.61 -2.10
N VAL A 240 -9.64 -25.35 -2.54
CA VAL A 240 -10.32 -24.30 -1.78
C VAL A 240 -11.75 -24.10 -2.30
N PRO A 241 -12.77 -24.16 -1.44
CA PRO A 241 -14.14 -23.82 -1.82
C PRO A 241 -14.26 -22.37 -2.30
N ILE A 242 -14.64 -22.15 -3.57
CA ILE A 242 -14.61 -20.84 -4.21
C ILE A 242 -15.52 -19.79 -3.53
N PHE A 243 -16.68 -20.20 -3.02
CA PHE A 243 -17.56 -19.30 -2.25
C PHE A 243 -16.91 -18.81 -0.95
N SER A 244 -16.12 -19.66 -0.29
CA SER A 244 -15.37 -19.29 0.92
C SER A 244 -14.17 -18.42 0.58
N TYR A 245 -13.43 -18.75 -0.49
CA TYR A 245 -12.33 -17.94 -1.02
C TYR A 245 -12.79 -16.52 -1.41
N SER A 246 -13.94 -16.39 -2.07
CA SER A 246 -14.45 -15.09 -2.52
C SER A 246 -14.96 -14.22 -1.37
N LYS A 247 -15.47 -14.83 -0.28
CA LYS A 247 -15.95 -14.14 0.92
C LYS A 247 -14.84 -13.81 1.93
N GLY A 248 -13.74 -14.57 1.90
CA GLY A 248 -12.64 -14.46 2.85
C GLY A 248 -12.04 -13.06 2.98
N SER A 249 -11.79 -12.63 4.22
CA SER A 249 -11.20 -11.31 4.51
C SER A 249 -9.72 -11.22 4.13
N SER A 250 -8.97 -12.33 4.19
CA SER A 250 -7.61 -12.45 3.66
C SER A 250 -7.48 -13.67 2.76
N LYS A 251 -7.43 -13.44 1.45
CA LYS A 251 -7.25 -14.49 0.44
C LYS A 251 -5.86 -15.13 0.50
N ALA A 252 -4.84 -14.36 0.88
CA ALA A 252 -3.47 -14.85 0.98
C ALA A 252 -3.35 -15.89 2.11
N ASP A 253 -3.96 -15.63 3.26
CA ASP A 253 -3.96 -16.56 4.39
C ASP A 253 -4.68 -17.87 4.02
N ILE A 254 -5.79 -17.76 3.26
CA ILE A 254 -6.55 -18.94 2.81
C ILE A 254 -5.68 -19.82 1.92
N ILE A 255 -5.05 -19.21 0.90
CA ILE A 255 -4.13 -19.94 0.03
C ILE A 255 -2.98 -20.52 0.85
N GLY A 256 -2.36 -19.74 1.75
CA GLY A 256 -1.25 -20.22 2.57
C GLY A 256 -1.61 -21.47 3.39
N LYS A 257 -2.74 -21.47 4.10
CA LYS A 257 -3.18 -22.62 4.90
C LYS A 257 -3.39 -23.87 4.06
N TYR A 258 -4.12 -23.75 2.95
CA TYR A 258 -4.36 -24.89 2.06
C TYR A 258 -3.08 -25.36 1.37
N TYR A 259 -2.20 -24.44 0.98
CA TYR A 259 -0.92 -24.75 0.38
C TYR A 259 -0.07 -25.64 1.28
N TYR A 260 0.08 -25.28 2.56
CA TYR A 260 0.87 -26.09 3.51
C TYR A 260 0.22 -27.45 3.79
N SER A 261 -1.10 -27.55 3.87
CA SER A 261 -1.78 -28.85 4.01
C SER A 261 -1.60 -29.76 2.78
N ILE A 262 -1.51 -29.19 1.58
CA ILE A 262 -1.15 -29.96 0.38
C ILE A 262 0.27 -30.50 0.51
N LEU A 263 1.21 -29.71 1.02
CA LEU A 263 2.60 -30.14 1.26
C LEU A 263 2.76 -31.17 2.39
N GLU A 264 1.84 -31.19 3.36
CA GLU A 264 1.78 -32.25 4.38
C GLU A 264 1.29 -33.58 3.81
N SER A 265 0.44 -33.54 2.77
CA SER A 265 -0.19 -34.73 2.19
C SER A 265 0.51 -35.28 0.95
N LYS A 266 1.23 -34.45 0.19
CA LYS A 266 1.93 -34.83 -1.06
C LYS A 266 3.36 -34.32 -1.08
N SER A 267 4.24 -35.07 -1.74
CA SER A 267 5.62 -34.61 -1.94
C SER A 267 5.67 -33.46 -2.97
N ALA A 268 6.65 -32.56 -2.82
CA ALA A 268 6.86 -31.45 -3.76
C ALA A 268 7.06 -31.93 -5.21
N ASP A 269 7.70 -33.10 -5.38
CA ASP A 269 7.97 -33.72 -6.68
C ASP A 269 6.68 -34.26 -7.34
N GLU A 270 5.77 -34.86 -6.57
CA GLU A 270 4.44 -35.26 -7.06
C GLU A 270 3.62 -34.06 -7.55
N ILE A 271 3.59 -32.98 -6.76
CA ILE A 271 2.85 -31.76 -7.11
C ILE A 271 3.38 -31.13 -8.40
N LEU A 272 4.69 -31.21 -8.65
CA LEU A 272 5.29 -30.74 -9.91
C LEU A 272 4.86 -31.56 -11.11
N VAL A 273 4.70 -32.87 -10.96
CA VAL A 273 4.20 -33.74 -12.03
C VAL A 273 2.73 -33.43 -12.33
N GLU A 274 1.91 -33.23 -11.30
CA GLU A 274 0.52 -32.81 -11.46
C GLU A 274 0.42 -31.45 -12.16
N PHE A 275 1.27 -30.50 -11.76
CA PHE A 275 1.38 -29.20 -12.41
C PHE A 275 1.74 -29.33 -13.90
N ASP A 276 2.75 -30.15 -14.26
CA ASP A 276 3.13 -30.35 -15.66
C ASP A 276 1.98 -30.94 -16.50
N ASN A 277 1.25 -31.90 -15.93
CA ASN A 277 0.11 -32.52 -16.59
C ASN A 277 -0.96 -31.47 -16.91
N VAL A 278 -1.32 -30.62 -15.93
CA VAL A 278 -2.28 -29.53 -16.13
C VAL A 278 -1.78 -28.51 -17.15
N ILE A 279 -0.49 -28.14 -17.11
CA ILE A 279 0.12 -27.22 -18.08
C ILE A 279 0.06 -27.78 -19.51
N SER A 280 0.27 -29.09 -19.69
CA SER A 280 0.19 -29.71 -21.01
C SER A 280 -1.21 -29.55 -21.64
N TYR A 281 -2.27 -29.73 -20.86
CA TYR A 281 -3.65 -29.50 -21.32
C TYR A 281 -3.95 -28.02 -21.52
N LEU A 282 -3.52 -27.14 -20.61
CA LEU A 282 -3.65 -25.69 -20.77
C LEU A 282 -3.02 -25.20 -22.08
N SER A 283 -1.89 -25.77 -22.49
CA SER A 283 -1.26 -25.46 -23.77
C SER A 283 -2.16 -25.83 -24.95
N LYS A 284 -2.82 -27.00 -24.89
CA LYS A 284 -3.79 -27.41 -25.92
C LYS A 284 -5.00 -26.48 -25.98
N PHE A 285 -5.58 -26.13 -24.82
CA PHE A 285 -6.66 -25.15 -24.74
C PHE A 285 -6.25 -23.77 -25.29
N ASN A 286 -5.02 -23.32 -25.02
CA ASN A 286 -4.52 -22.03 -25.52
C ASN A 286 -4.46 -22.00 -27.05
N ILE A 287 -4.04 -23.09 -27.69
CA ILE A 287 -4.00 -23.21 -29.17
C ILE A 287 -5.40 -23.00 -29.75
N VAL A 288 -6.39 -23.76 -29.28
CA VAL A 288 -7.79 -23.64 -29.76
C VAL A 288 -8.36 -22.26 -29.44
N CYS A 289 -8.04 -21.69 -28.27
CA CYS A 289 -8.49 -20.36 -27.88
C CYS A 289 -7.98 -19.27 -28.84
N LYS A 290 -6.74 -19.37 -29.32
CA LYS A 290 -6.15 -18.40 -30.25
C LYS A 290 -6.85 -18.42 -31.61
N GLU A 291 -7.32 -19.59 -32.04
CA GLU A 291 -8.03 -19.74 -33.32
C GLU A 291 -9.48 -19.25 -33.23
N ARG A 292 -10.15 -19.52 -32.10
CA ARG A 292 -11.60 -19.32 -31.97
C ARG A 292 -12.02 -18.09 -31.16
N ASN A 293 -11.18 -17.57 -30.27
CA ASN A 293 -11.57 -16.48 -29.37
C ASN A 293 -10.42 -15.52 -29.00
N ASN A 294 -10.30 -14.45 -29.79
CA ASN A 294 -9.29 -13.39 -29.59
C ASN A 294 -9.43 -12.61 -28.28
N TYR A 295 -10.58 -12.66 -27.60
CA TYR A 295 -10.77 -11.93 -26.34
C TYR A 295 -10.21 -12.73 -25.15
N LEU A 296 -10.50 -14.03 -25.09
CA LEU A 296 -10.10 -14.90 -23.98
C LEU A 296 -8.64 -15.36 -24.05
N CYS A 297 -8.04 -15.39 -25.25
CA CYS A 297 -6.69 -15.91 -25.46
C CYS A 297 -5.61 -15.18 -24.64
N ASP A 298 -5.85 -13.92 -24.28
CA ASP A 298 -4.97 -13.05 -23.49
C ASP A 298 -5.52 -12.76 -22.06
N ASN A 299 -6.56 -13.50 -21.65
CA ASN A 299 -7.27 -13.22 -20.40
C ASN A 299 -6.79 -14.11 -19.24
N LYS A 300 -5.98 -13.53 -18.36
CA LYS A 300 -5.47 -14.23 -17.16
C LYS A 300 -6.54 -14.83 -16.25
N LEU A 301 -7.72 -14.19 -16.16
CA LEU A 301 -8.79 -14.66 -15.28
C LEU A 301 -9.46 -15.90 -15.88
N PHE A 302 -9.48 -16.00 -17.21
CA PHE A 302 -9.93 -17.19 -17.90
C PHE A 302 -8.97 -18.36 -17.64
N TYR A 303 -7.66 -18.17 -17.84
CA TYR A 303 -6.67 -19.23 -17.58
C TYR A 303 -6.57 -19.64 -16.10
N GLU A 304 -6.79 -18.73 -15.16
CA GLU A 304 -6.88 -19.07 -13.73
C GLU A 304 -8.01 -20.09 -13.46
N VAL A 305 -9.20 -19.81 -13.99
CA VAL A 305 -10.36 -20.69 -13.80
C VAL A 305 -10.23 -21.96 -14.63
N LEU A 306 -9.62 -21.87 -15.81
CA LEU A 306 -9.39 -23.01 -16.67
C LEU A 306 -8.38 -23.99 -16.04
N TYR A 307 -7.31 -23.49 -15.42
CA TYR A 307 -6.40 -24.30 -14.60
C TYR A 307 -7.19 -25.05 -13.53
N TRP A 308 -8.00 -24.31 -12.75
CA TRP A 308 -8.83 -24.87 -11.69
C TRP A 308 -9.75 -26.00 -12.19
N ALA A 309 -10.41 -25.81 -13.32
CA ALA A 309 -11.31 -26.79 -13.89
C ALA A 309 -10.56 -28.03 -14.43
N ILE A 310 -9.48 -27.82 -15.18
CA ILE A 310 -8.66 -28.93 -15.71
C ILE A 310 -8.10 -29.79 -14.57
N ASP A 311 -7.54 -29.16 -13.53
CA ASP A 311 -6.97 -29.88 -12.40
C ASP A 311 -8.02 -30.75 -11.70
N ILE A 312 -9.23 -30.25 -11.48
CA ILE A 312 -10.35 -31.04 -10.93
C ILE A 312 -10.69 -32.24 -11.83
N VAL A 313 -10.70 -32.07 -13.16
CA VAL A 313 -10.94 -33.21 -14.07
C VAL A 313 -9.89 -34.30 -13.87
N LEU A 314 -8.61 -33.92 -13.82
CA LEU A 314 -7.50 -34.87 -13.65
C LEU A 314 -7.53 -35.55 -12.28
N GLN A 315 -7.82 -34.80 -11.20
CA GLN A 315 -7.94 -35.35 -9.85
C GLN A 315 -9.06 -36.39 -9.72
N ASN A 316 -10.12 -36.29 -10.53
CA ASN A 316 -11.21 -37.29 -10.58
C ASN A 316 -10.96 -38.39 -11.63
N GLY A 317 -9.72 -38.52 -12.13
CA GLY A 317 -9.31 -39.56 -13.08
C GLY A 317 -9.84 -39.35 -14.51
N GLY A 318 -10.33 -38.15 -14.83
CA GLY A 318 -10.88 -37.83 -16.14
C GLY A 318 -9.81 -37.61 -17.21
N GLN A 319 -10.06 -38.09 -18.43
CA GLN A 319 -9.23 -37.79 -19.60
C GLN A 319 -9.83 -36.67 -20.45
N ILE A 320 -8.96 -35.73 -20.85
CA ILE A 320 -9.31 -34.58 -21.70
C ILE A 320 -8.78 -34.84 -23.11
N GLU A 321 -9.62 -35.45 -23.94
CA GLU A 321 -9.36 -35.64 -25.37
C GLU A 321 -9.52 -34.32 -26.12
N ASP A 322 -8.83 -34.16 -27.26
CA ASP A 322 -8.86 -32.91 -28.04
C ASP A 322 -10.30 -32.55 -28.49
N ILE A 323 -11.16 -33.55 -28.74
CA ILE A 323 -12.59 -33.33 -29.05
C ILE A 323 -13.35 -32.63 -27.91
N LYS A 324 -13.01 -32.92 -26.65
CA LYS A 324 -13.64 -32.28 -25.49
C LYS A 324 -13.18 -30.83 -25.32
N ILE A 325 -11.95 -30.53 -25.74
CA ILE A 325 -11.43 -29.16 -25.76
C ILE A 325 -12.22 -28.32 -26.78
N GLU A 326 -12.42 -28.84 -27.99
CA GLU A 326 -13.24 -28.20 -29.02
C GLU A 326 -14.67 -27.95 -28.52
N GLN A 327 -15.27 -28.96 -27.88
CA GLN A 327 -16.60 -28.83 -27.26
C GLN A 327 -16.67 -27.70 -26.24
N VAL A 328 -15.67 -27.53 -25.37
CA VAL A 328 -15.65 -26.39 -24.42
C VAL A 328 -15.75 -25.05 -25.17
N PHE A 329 -15.02 -24.89 -26.28
CA PHE A 329 -15.09 -23.66 -27.08
C PHE A 329 -16.41 -23.52 -27.85
N ASP A 330 -17.03 -24.61 -28.28
CA ASP A 330 -18.39 -24.57 -28.85
C ASP A 330 -19.40 -24.03 -27.84
N TYR A 331 -19.33 -24.47 -26.58
CA TYR A 331 -20.17 -23.93 -25.49
C TYR A 331 -19.89 -22.44 -25.22
N ILE A 332 -18.63 -22.01 -25.29
CA ILE A 332 -18.26 -20.59 -25.09
C ILE A 332 -18.80 -19.74 -26.25
N SER A 333 -18.62 -20.17 -27.49
CA SER A 333 -19.08 -19.44 -28.68
C SER A 333 -20.61 -19.37 -28.76
N GLY A 334 -21.31 -20.44 -28.35
CA GLY A 334 -22.76 -20.51 -28.26
C GLY A 334 -23.35 -20.05 -26.92
N ALA A 335 -22.56 -19.43 -26.04
CA ALA A 335 -22.96 -19.21 -24.65
C ALA A 335 -24.21 -18.33 -24.52
N SER A 336 -24.37 -17.30 -25.35
CA SER A 336 -25.50 -16.36 -25.30
C SER A 336 -26.87 -17.06 -25.43
N GLU A 337 -26.92 -18.16 -26.19
CA GLU A 337 -28.13 -18.92 -26.50
C GLU A 337 -28.39 -20.05 -25.49
N ASN A 338 -27.35 -20.57 -24.82
CA ASN A 338 -27.49 -21.67 -23.88
C ASN A 338 -27.81 -21.19 -22.46
N LEU A 339 -29.11 -21.17 -22.12
CA LEU A 339 -29.62 -20.70 -20.82
C LEU A 339 -29.00 -21.41 -19.61
N LYS A 340 -28.71 -22.72 -19.71
CA LYS A 340 -28.20 -23.52 -18.58
C LYS A 340 -26.82 -23.04 -18.11
N LEU A 341 -26.01 -22.47 -19.01
CA LEU A 341 -24.69 -21.94 -18.64
C LEU A 341 -24.77 -20.73 -17.71
N TRP A 342 -25.89 -19.99 -17.76
CA TRP A 342 -26.09 -18.78 -16.99
C TRP A 342 -26.81 -19.01 -15.66
N ASP A 343 -27.11 -20.27 -15.33
CA ASP A 343 -27.78 -20.62 -14.09
C ASP A 343 -26.97 -20.17 -12.86
N ASN A 344 -27.61 -19.34 -12.05
CA ASN A 344 -27.04 -18.71 -10.84
C ASN A 344 -25.87 -17.75 -11.10
N ILE A 345 -25.74 -17.21 -12.32
CA ILE A 345 -24.86 -16.07 -12.61
C ILE A 345 -25.64 -14.76 -12.36
N ILE A 346 -25.10 -13.87 -11.54
CA ILE A 346 -25.76 -12.61 -11.15
C ILE A 346 -25.11 -11.39 -11.79
N ASN A 347 -25.82 -10.28 -11.93
CA ASN A 347 -25.29 -9.01 -12.47
C ASN A 347 -24.73 -9.09 -13.91
N ASN A 348 -25.20 -10.04 -14.72
CA ASN A 348 -24.87 -10.14 -16.15
C ASN A 348 -26.12 -10.49 -16.98
N PRO A 349 -27.15 -9.61 -17.02
CA PRO A 349 -28.41 -9.89 -17.71
C PRO A 349 -28.25 -10.02 -19.24
N GLN A 350 -27.22 -9.37 -19.80
CA GLN A 350 -26.85 -9.45 -21.21
C GLN A 350 -26.15 -10.75 -21.63
N ARG A 351 -25.83 -11.66 -20.68
CA ARG A 351 -25.19 -12.96 -20.97
C ARG A 351 -23.91 -12.84 -21.82
N SER A 352 -23.07 -11.87 -21.47
CA SER A 352 -21.80 -11.64 -22.16
C SER A 352 -20.66 -12.35 -21.44
N VAL A 353 -19.91 -13.17 -22.18
CA VAL A 353 -18.72 -13.87 -21.69
C VAL A 353 -17.60 -12.88 -21.37
N GLU A 354 -17.50 -11.80 -22.14
CA GLU A 354 -16.51 -10.73 -21.94
C GLU A 354 -16.67 -10.07 -20.56
N LEU A 355 -17.92 -9.83 -20.15
CA LEU A 355 -18.21 -9.23 -18.84
C LEU A 355 -17.94 -10.18 -17.66
N ILE A 356 -17.97 -11.50 -17.89
CA ILE A 356 -17.56 -12.48 -16.87
C ILE A 356 -16.06 -12.35 -16.58
N PHE A 357 -15.24 -12.24 -17.63
CA PHE A 357 -13.78 -12.19 -17.51
C PHE A 357 -13.20 -10.77 -17.53
N GLU A 358 -14.02 -9.75 -17.33
CA GLU A 358 -13.55 -8.36 -17.28
C GLU A 358 -12.60 -8.14 -16.10
N SER A 359 -11.47 -7.48 -16.36
CA SER A 359 -10.50 -7.17 -15.30
C SER A 359 -11.02 -6.12 -14.30
N THR A 360 -11.87 -5.20 -14.74
CA THR A 360 -12.39 -4.12 -13.91
C THR A 360 -13.38 -4.66 -12.87
N GLY A 361 -13.12 -4.45 -11.58
CA GLY A 361 -14.01 -4.98 -10.53
C GLY A 361 -13.97 -6.51 -10.36
N SER A 362 -13.05 -7.20 -11.04
CA SER A 362 -12.85 -8.65 -10.97
C SER A 362 -12.64 -9.24 -9.56
N HIS A 363 -12.28 -8.39 -8.60
CA HIS A 363 -12.03 -8.75 -7.19
C HIS A 363 -13.30 -8.81 -6.34
N TYR A 364 -14.44 -8.29 -6.83
CA TYR A 364 -15.71 -8.36 -6.12
C TYR A 364 -16.19 -9.80 -5.99
N TYR A 365 -16.81 -10.09 -4.85
CA TYR A 365 -17.36 -11.41 -4.51
C TYR A 365 -18.19 -12.02 -5.65
N SER A 366 -19.15 -11.26 -6.20
CA SER A 366 -20.02 -11.73 -7.28
C SER A 366 -19.26 -12.04 -8.56
N ALA A 367 -18.30 -11.19 -8.94
CA ALA A 367 -17.50 -11.37 -10.14
C ALA A 367 -16.64 -12.65 -10.06
N ILE A 368 -16.05 -12.95 -8.90
CA ILE A 368 -15.28 -14.18 -8.70
C ILE A 368 -16.19 -15.40 -8.85
N ASN A 369 -17.28 -15.46 -8.09
CA ASN A 369 -18.17 -16.62 -8.11
C ASN A 369 -18.79 -16.85 -9.50
N ASN A 370 -19.16 -15.78 -10.21
CA ASN A 370 -19.69 -15.88 -11.57
C ASN A 370 -18.68 -16.52 -12.55
N ARG A 371 -17.39 -16.14 -12.48
CA ARG A 371 -16.35 -16.70 -13.36
C ARG A 371 -16.19 -18.21 -13.18
N TYR A 372 -16.01 -18.64 -11.94
CA TYR A 372 -15.82 -20.06 -11.62
C TYR A 372 -17.09 -20.86 -11.92
N LYS A 373 -18.27 -20.31 -11.62
CA LYS A 373 -19.54 -20.97 -11.91
C LYS A 373 -19.81 -21.15 -13.39
N PHE A 374 -19.49 -20.15 -14.21
CA PHE A 374 -19.65 -20.24 -15.67
C PHE A 374 -18.84 -21.40 -16.25
N ILE A 375 -17.56 -21.52 -15.91
CA ILE A 375 -16.71 -22.62 -16.37
C ILE A 375 -17.14 -23.97 -15.75
N ALA A 376 -17.51 -23.99 -14.47
CA ALA A 376 -18.02 -25.18 -13.81
C ALA A 376 -19.25 -25.74 -14.53
N ASN A 377 -20.20 -24.89 -14.94
CA ASN A 377 -21.39 -25.31 -15.68
C ASN A 377 -21.04 -25.97 -17.02
N ILE A 378 -20.04 -25.46 -17.74
CA ILE A 378 -19.55 -26.04 -19.01
C ILE A 378 -18.87 -27.39 -18.74
N PHE A 379 -17.92 -27.43 -17.81
CA PHE A 379 -17.13 -28.62 -17.53
C PHE A 379 -17.96 -29.74 -16.92
N GLN A 380 -18.95 -29.42 -16.09
CA GLN A 380 -19.88 -30.40 -15.54
C GLN A 380 -20.69 -31.09 -16.64
N ASP A 381 -21.11 -30.36 -17.68
CA ASP A 381 -21.88 -30.96 -18.78
C ASP A 381 -20.99 -31.83 -19.69
N ILE A 382 -19.74 -31.42 -19.95
CA ILE A 382 -18.84 -32.15 -20.85
C ILE A 382 -18.20 -33.37 -20.15
N PHE A 383 -17.69 -33.20 -18.93
CA PHE A 383 -16.92 -34.22 -18.22
C PHE A 383 -17.75 -35.03 -17.21
N LYS A 384 -19.01 -34.64 -16.97
CA LYS A 384 -19.94 -35.30 -16.02
C LYS A 384 -19.39 -35.40 -14.59
N ILE A 385 -18.57 -34.42 -14.19
CA ILE A 385 -18.03 -34.26 -12.84
C ILE A 385 -18.87 -33.23 -12.08
N ASP A 386 -19.21 -33.52 -10.82
CA ASP A 386 -19.90 -32.57 -9.96
C ASP A 386 -18.93 -31.54 -9.36
N TYR A 387 -19.06 -30.28 -9.82
CA TYR A 387 -18.27 -29.16 -9.34
C TYR A 387 -18.81 -28.53 -8.05
N GLN A 388 -20.00 -28.93 -7.57
CA GLN A 388 -20.66 -28.30 -6.43
C GLN A 388 -19.80 -28.35 -5.16
N LYS A 389 -19.11 -29.47 -4.90
CA LYS A 389 -18.22 -29.65 -3.74
C LYS A 389 -17.01 -28.69 -3.75
N TYR A 390 -16.49 -28.36 -4.92
CA TYR A 390 -15.37 -27.41 -5.11
C TYR A 390 -15.83 -25.95 -5.09
N MET A 391 -17.10 -25.71 -5.40
CA MET A 391 -17.69 -24.38 -5.29
C MET A 391 -18.03 -24.05 -3.84
N LYS A 392 -18.74 -24.94 -3.13
CA LYS A 392 -19.30 -24.71 -1.80
C LYS A 392 -19.09 -25.92 -0.89
N ASN A 393 -18.17 -25.79 0.06
CA ASN A 393 -17.99 -26.73 1.17
C ASN A 393 -17.61 -25.95 2.45
N PRO A 394 -18.59 -25.37 3.16
CA PRO A 394 -18.33 -24.51 4.31
C PRO A 394 -17.82 -25.28 5.54
N GLU A 395 -18.19 -26.55 5.70
CA GLU A 395 -17.81 -27.39 6.83
C GLU A 395 -16.32 -27.72 6.78
N ALA A 396 -15.85 -28.33 5.68
CA ALA A 396 -14.42 -28.61 5.50
C ALA A 396 -13.58 -27.32 5.50
N PHE A 397 -14.12 -26.22 4.96
CA PHE A 397 -13.44 -24.93 5.01
C PHE A 397 -13.29 -24.41 6.44
N PHE A 398 -14.31 -24.57 7.28
CA PHE A 398 -14.28 -24.11 8.67
C PHE A 398 -13.27 -24.93 9.49
N GLU A 399 -13.31 -26.26 9.39
CA GLU A 399 -12.34 -27.16 10.05
C GLU A 399 -10.90 -26.82 9.66
N MET A 400 -10.65 -26.64 8.36
CA MET A 400 -9.34 -26.26 7.82
C MET A 400 -8.86 -24.88 8.29
N MET A 401 -9.79 -23.97 8.62
CA MET A 401 -9.47 -22.62 9.10
C MET A 401 -9.28 -22.56 10.62
N GLU A 402 -9.94 -23.43 11.38
CA GLU A 402 -9.81 -23.52 12.84
C GLU A 402 -8.59 -24.31 13.31
N CYS A 403 -8.02 -25.18 12.46
CA CYS A 403 -6.76 -25.85 12.76
C CYS A 403 -5.58 -24.85 12.72
N THR A 404 -5.28 -24.28 13.89
CA THR A 404 -3.97 -23.71 14.22
C THR A 404 -3.88 -23.69 15.74
N SER A 405 -3.55 -24.84 16.33
CA SER A 405 -3.14 -24.93 17.73
C SER A 405 -1.74 -25.49 17.80
N GLU A 406 -0.75 -24.61 17.65
CA GLU A 406 0.58 -24.89 18.17
C GLU A 406 0.76 -24.03 19.42
N LYS A 407 0.62 -24.73 20.54
CA LYS A 407 0.99 -24.28 21.88
C LYS A 407 2.49 -24.50 22.06
N ASP A 408 3.04 -23.68 22.96
CA ASP A 408 4.36 -23.77 23.61
C ASP A 408 5.53 -23.25 22.74
N GLN A 409 6.44 -22.37 23.19
CA GLN A 409 6.85 -21.95 24.54
C GLN A 409 7.22 -20.45 24.56
N ILE A 410 6.68 -19.69 25.51
CA ILE A 410 7.25 -18.39 25.90
C ILE A 410 8.37 -18.69 26.91
N SER A 411 9.58 -18.91 26.40
CA SER A 411 10.79 -18.93 27.24
C SER A 411 12.11 -18.74 26.48
N HIS A 412 12.13 -18.82 25.15
CA HIS A 412 13.39 -18.86 24.38
C HIS A 412 13.70 -17.62 23.52
N TYR A 413 12.77 -16.67 23.37
CA TYR A 413 12.99 -15.51 22.51
C TYR A 413 13.68 -14.36 23.25
N LYS A 414 14.96 -14.55 23.57
CA LYS A 414 15.84 -13.48 24.04
C LYS A 414 16.89 -13.23 22.97
N ILE A 415 16.59 -12.30 22.06
CA ILE A 415 17.63 -11.76 21.18
C ILE A 415 18.54 -10.90 22.05
N ASN A 416 19.84 -11.22 22.06
CA ASN A 416 20.83 -10.32 22.65
C ASN A 416 20.90 -9.09 21.75
N LYS A 417 20.40 -7.94 22.23
CA LYS A 417 20.27 -6.73 21.41
C LYS A 417 21.66 -6.21 21.04
N PRO A 418 22.09 -6.33 19.76
CA PRO A 418 23.33 -5.69 19.35
C PRO A 418 23.11 -4.18 19.42
N LEU A 419 24.06 -3.46 20.02
CA LEU A 419 24.06 -2.00 19.93
C LEU A 419 24.43 -1.63 18.49
N PRO A 420 23.77 -0.62 17.88
CA PRO A 420 24.15 -0.18 16.56
C PRO A 420 25.60 0.33 16.59
N GLU A 421 26.39 -0.15 15.66
CA GLU A 421 27.72 0.35 15.37
C GLU A 421 27.60 1.44 14.30
N THR A 422 28.25 2.59 14.51
CA THR A 422 28.27 3.65 13.52
C THR A 422 29.54 3.51 12.69
N LEU A 423 29.40 3.22 11.39
CA LEU A 423 30.50 3.10 10.44
C LEU A 423 30.39 4.19 9.36
N THR A 424 31.52 4.58 8.76
CA THR A 424 31.48 5.46 7.58
C THR A 424 31.08 4.67 6.32
N ILE A 425 30.63 5.36 5.27
CA ILE A 425 30.35 4.70 3.99
C ILE A 425 31.63 4.05 3.42
N GLU A 426 32.80 4.66 3.60
CA GLU A 426 34.08 4.07 3.20
C GLU A 426 34.37 2.77 3.94
N ASP A 427 34.17 2.73 5.26
CA ASP A 427 34.34 1.51 6.06
C ASP A 427 33.42 0.39 5.58
N ILE A 428 32.15 0.72 5.30
CA ILE A 428 31.17 -0.23 4.76
C ILE A 428 31.64 -0.78 3.41
N ILE A 429 32.10 0.08 2.50
CA ILE A 429 32.60 -0.34 1.17
C ILE A 429 33.86 -1.21 1.33
N SER A 430 34.74 -0.87 2.26
CA SER A 430 35.95 -1.65 2.57
C SER A 430 35.60 -3.03 3.11
N ASP A 431 34.67 -3.10 4.05
CA ASP A 431 34.13 -4.34 4.61
C ASP A 431 33.46 -5.19 3.53
N MET A 432 32.73 -4.57 2.61
CA MET A 432 32.12 -5.28 1.48
C MET A 432 33.14 -5.89 0.51
N LYS A 433 34.33 -5.31 0.39
CA LYS A 433 35.43 -5.89 -0.42
C LYS A 433 36.16 -7.00 0.31
N LYS A 434 36.30 -6.90 1.65
CA LYS A 434 37.04 -7.85 2.49
C LYS A 434 36.23 -9.07 2.91
N SER A 435 34.92 -8.89 3.10
CA SER A 435 33.99 -9.93 3.55
C SER A 435 33.08 -10.40 2.43
N ARG A 436 32.50 -11.60 2.56
CA ARG A 436 31.41 -12.05 1.68
C ARG A 436 30.14 -11.31 2.08
N PHE A 437 29.96 -10.11 1.54
CA PHE A 437 28.82 -9.25 1.82
C PHE A 437 27.75 -9.42 0.74
N LEU A 438 26.62 -10.03 1.12
CA LEU A 438 25.50 -10.27 0.24
C LEU A 438 24.50 -9.10 0.37
N ILE A 439 24.64 -8.11 -0.52
CA ILE A 439 23.73 -6.95 -0.56
C ILE A 439 22.32 -7.35 -0.96
N ARG A 440 22.20 -8.37 -1.83
CA ARG A 440 20.93 -8.80 -2.41
C ARG A 440 20.66 -10.28 -2.13
N PRO A 441 20.37 -10.66 -0.87
CA PRO A 441 19.88 -12.00 -0.56
C PRO A 441 18.64 -12.37 -1.37
N ASP A 442 18.37 -13.67 -1.52
CA ASP A 442 17.30 -14.12 -2.40
C ASP A 442 15.89 -13.79 -1.92
N TYR A 443 15.67 -13.49 -0.64
CA TYR A 443 14.36 -13.01 -0.20
C TYR A 443 14.12 -11.52 -0.55
N GLN A 444 15.16 -10.75 -0.88
CA GLN A 444 15.02 -9.34 -1.19
C GLN A 444 14.49 -9.08 -2.61
N ARG A 445 13.86 -7.91 -2.80
CA ARG A 445 13.40 -7.46 -4.12
C ARG A 445 14.55 -6.93 -5.00
N SER A 446 14.28 -6.83 -6.30
CA SER A 446 15.19 -6.17 -7.25
C SER A 446 15.35 -4.66 -7.00
N GLU A 447 16.37 -4.06 -7.60
CA GLU A 447 16.65 -2.63 -7.46
C GLU A 447 15.53 -1.76 -8.05
N VAL A 448 15.19 -0.67 -7.36
CA VAL A 448 14.18 0.30 -7.80
C VAL A 448 14.85 1.44 -8.57
N LYS A 449 14.52 1.57 -9.86
CA LYS A 449 15.11 2.54 -10.81
C LYS A 449 14.66 4.00 -10.67
N ASN A 450 14.11 4.41 -9.52
CA ASN A 450 13.60 5.77 -9.35
C ASN A 450 14.74 6.76 -9.04
N LEU A 451 15.24 7.43 -10.08
CA LEU A 451 16.34 8.41 -9.98
C LEU A 451 16.03 9.61 -9.09
N GLN A 452 14.77 10.04 -9.01
CA GLN A 452 14.37 11.15 -8.15
C GLN A 452 14.48 10.78 -6.67
N LYS A 453 13.99 9.58 -6.28
CA LYS A 453 14.18 9.08 -4.91
C LYS A 453 15.65 8.86 -4.58
N ALA A 454 16.42 8.37 -5.56
CA ALA A 454 17.86 8.19 -5.41
C ALA A 454 18.58 9.52 -5.17
N SER A 455 18.28 10.55 -5.96
CA SER A 455 18.83 11.90 -5.80
C SER A 455 18.46 12.51 -4.45
N TYR A 456 17.24 12.28 -3.97
CA TYR A 456 16.78 12.78 -2.67
C TYR A 456 17.47 12.10 -1.47
N LEU A 457 17.80 10.81 -1.60
CA LEU A 457 18.64 10.13 -0.62
C LEU A 457 20.05 10.72 -0.61
N MET A 458 20.67 10.90 -1.78
CA MET A 458 22.01 11.50 -1.87
C MET A 458 22.05 12.92 -1.30
N GLU A 459 21.03 13.74 -1.56
CA GLU A 459 20.91 15.06 -0.93
C GLU A 459 20.87 14.98 0.59
N SER A 460 20.21 13.96 1.15
CA SER A 460 20.14 13.79 2.62
C SER A 460 21.52 13.46 3.20
N ILE A 461 22.27 12.59 2.51
CA ILE A 461 23.65 12.23 2.87
C ILE A 461 24.56 13.46 2.81
N LEU A 462 24.49 14.23 1.72
CA LEU A 462 25.30 15.44 1.53
C LEU A 462 24.99 16.57 2.54
N LEU A 463 23.77 16.57 3.09
CA LEU A 463 23.34 17.49 4.15
C LEU A 463 23.64 16.95 5.56
N GLY A 464 24.25 15.77 5.70
CA GLY A 464 24.51 15.17 7.02
C GLY A 464 23.24 14.75 7.77
N ILE A 465 22.12 14.57 7.07
CA ILE A 465 20.86 14.17 7.71
C ILE A 465 20.89 12.65 7.92
N ASN A 466 20.88 12.23 9.19
CA ASN A 466 20.83 10.81 9.55
C ASN A 466 19.69 10.09 8.81
N ILE A 467 20.06 9.00 8.16
CA ILE A 467 19.13 8.05 7.54
C ILE A 467 18.90 6.88 8.49
N PRO A 468 17.83 6.07 8.31
CA PRO A 468 17.59 4.91 9.17
C PRO A 468 18.82 3.96 9.22
N PRO A 469 18.94 3.08 10.22
CA PRO A 469 20.06 2.13 10.26
C PRO A 469 19.96 1.07 9.15
N LEU A 470 21.09 0.43 8.81
CA LEU A 470 21.14 -0.83 8.04
C LEU A 470 20.99 -2.01 8.99
N PHE A 471 20.28 -3.04 8.55
CA PHE A 471 20.19 -4.29 9.30
C PHE A 471 20.97 -5.36 8.55
N ILE A 472 21.96 -5.92 9.23
CA ILE A 472 22.85 -6.95 8.69
C ILE A 472 22.67 -8.22 9.53
N TYR A 473 22.52 -9.35 8.86
CA TYR A 473 22.54 -10.66 9.51
C TYR A 473 23.84 -11.36 9.16
N LYS A 474 24.62 -11.73 10.18
CA LYS A 474 25.87 -12.47 10.02
C LYS A 474 25.61 -13.95 10.27
N ARG A 475 25.77 -14.74 9.21
CA ARG A 475 25.61 -16.20 9.21
C ARG A 475 26.80 -16.91 9.87
N ASN A 476 26.59 -18.18 10.23
CA ASN A 476 27.63 -19.07 10.75
C ASN A 476 28.82 -19.24 9.79
N ASP A 477 28.61 -19.12 8.47
CA ASP A 477 29.66 -19.16 7.44
C ASP A 477 30.36 -17.81 7.23
N ARG A 478 30.12 -16.85 8.13
CA ARG A 478 30.65 -15.46 8.13
C ARG A 478 30.17 -14.59 6.96
N ILE A 479 29.18 -15.04 6.19
CA ILE A 479 28.54 -14.21 5.18
C ILE A 479 27.65 -13.16 5.89
N LYS A 480 27.81 -11.89 5.51
CA LYS A 480 26.97 -10.78 5.99
C LYS A 480 25.87 -10.50 4.98
N GLU A 481 24.62 -10.72 5.36
CA GLU A 481 23.43 -10.51 4.51
C GLU A 481 22.70 -9.21 4.87
N VAL A 482 22.32 -8.41 3.87
CA VAL A 482 21.52 -7.20 4.11
C VAL A 482 20.04 -7.56 4.28
N VAL A 483 19.56 -7.43 5.52
CA VAL A 483 18.15 -7.63 5.88
C VAL A 483 17.32 -6.38 5.57
N ASP A 484 17.82 -5.18 5.86
CA ASP A 484 17.18 -3.93 5.46
C ASP A 484 18.20 -2.88 5.05
N GLY A 485 17.78 -2.02 4.11
CA GLY A 485 18.62 -0.93 3.61
C GLY A 485 19.32 -1.21 2.28
N GLN A 486 19.05 -2.36 1.65
CA GLN A 486 19.57 -2.71 0.32
C GLN A 486 19.45 -1.56 -0.69
N GLN A 487 18.29 -0.94 -0.82
CA GLN A 487 18.05 0.09 -1.84
C GLN A 487 18.85 1.38 -1.57
N ARG A 488 19.22 1.62 -0.31
CA ARG A 488 20.05 2.76 0.11
C ARG A 488 21.50 2.49 -0.27
N LEU A 489 22.02 1.32 0.09
CA LEU A 489 23.35 0.87 -0.32
C LEU A 489 23.52 0.88 -1.83
N LEU A 490 22.60 0.27 -2.58
CA LEU A 490 22.65 0.26 -4.05
C LEU A 490 22.61 1.66 -4.67
N THR A 491 21.91 2.60 -4.04
CA THR A 491 21.89 4.00 -4.50
C THR A 491 23.23 4.67 -4.26
N ILE A 492 23.84 4.48 -3.08
CA ILE A 492 25.15 5.04 -2.74
C ILE A 492 26.22 4.48 -3.70
N LEU A 493 26.28 3.16 -3.85
CA LEU A 493 27.22 2.49 -4.77
C LEU A 493 26.98 2.89 -6.22
N GLY A 494 25.71 2.99 -6.63
CA GLY A 494 25.34 3.44 -7.96
C GLY A 494 25.77 4.87 -8.24
N PHE A 495 25.66 5.79 -7.28
CA PHE A 495 26.19 7.14 -7.46
C PHE A 495 27.72 7.15 -7.56
N LEU A 496 28.40 6.43 -6.67
CA LEU A 496 29.87 6.33 -6.61
C LEU A 496 30.50 5.48 -7.72
N GLY A 497 29.69 4.80 -8.55
CA GLY A 497 30.18 3.90 -9.60
C GLY A 497 30.95 2.69 -9.06
N LYS A 498 30.61 2.20 -7.86
CA LYS A 498 31.26 1.03 -7.24
C LYS A 498 30.50 -0.24 -7.55
N THR A 499 31.23 -1.34 -7.76
CA THR A 499 30.65 -2.67 -7.98
C THR A 499 30.31 -3.37 -6.66
N TYR A 500 29.45 -4.37 -6.75
CA TYR A 500 29.15 -5.29 -5.66
C TYR A 500 29.00 -6.73 -6.18
N ILE A 501 29.08 -7.71 -5.27
CA ILE A 501 28.88 -9.11 -5.59
C ILE A 501 27.38 -9.43 -5.51
N ASP A 502 26.81 -9.97 -6.60
CA ASP A 502 25.40 -10.38 -6.64
C ASP A 502 25.14 -11.76 -6.01
N GLU A 503 23.88 -12.19 -6.01
CA GLU A 503 23.47 -13.50 -5.50
C GLU A 503 24.14 -14.71 -6.19
N ARG A 504 24.75 -14.52 -7.36
CA ARG A 504 25.43 -15.58 -8.14
C ARG A 504 26.94 -15.56 -7.92
N GLY A 505 27.46 -14.62 -7.12
CA GLY A 505 28.90 -14.45 -6.91
C GLY A 505 29.58 -13.60 -7.98
N GLU A 506 28.81 -12.95 -8.88
CA GLU A 506 29.35 -12.14 -9.97
C GLU A 506 29.50 -10.67 -9.54
N SER A 507 30.57 -10.02 -9.99
CA SER A 507 30.78 -8.59 -9.75
C SER A 507 29.95 -7.77 -10.73
N VAL A 508 28.96 -7.04 -10.23
CA VAL A 508 28.01 -6.24 -11.03
C VAL A 508 27.93 -4.80 -10.54
N CYS A 509 27.43 -3.91 -11.40
CA CYS A 509 27.09 -2.52 -11.05
C CYS A 509 25.61 -2.38 -10.65
N SER A 510 25.27 -1.25 -10.02
CA SER A 510 23.88 -0.84 -9.81
C SER A 510 23.16 -0.62 -11.15
N ASP A 511 21.84 -0.83 -11.19
CA ASP A 511 20.98 -0.46 -12.31
C ASP A 511 20.98 1.06 -12.60
N LYS A 512 21.50 1.87 -11.66
CA LYS A 512 21.62 3.33 -11.72
C LYS A 512 23.10 3.75 -11.69
N ASP A 513 23.99 2.96 -12.27
CA ASP A 513 25.43 3.27 -12.27
C ASP A 513 25.72 4.70 -12.79
N LYS A 514 26.49 5.44 -12.01
CA LYS A 514 26.87 6.85 -12.21
C LYS A 514 25.71 7.79 -12.58
N PHE A 515 24.56 7.63 -11.92
CA PHE A 515 23.40 8.46 -12.22
C PHE A 515 23.62 9.95 -11.90
N LYS A 516 22.92 10.82 -12.65
CA LYS A 516 22.93 12.28 -12.44
C LYS A 516 21.97 12.67 -11.32
N LEU A 517 22.43 13.54 -10.43
CA LEU A 517 21.57 14.17 -9.42
C LEU A 517 20.50 15.02 -10.12
N SER A 518 19.26 14.90 -9.67
CA SER A 518 18.15 15.63 -10.28
C SER A 518 17.08 16.00 -9.26
N LYS A 519 16.46 17.16 -9.48
CA LYS A 519 15.36 17.69 -8.65
C LYS A 519 15.72 17.83 -7.16
N LEU A 520 16.99 18.14 -6.88
CA LEU A 520 17.46 18.57 -5.58
C LEU A 520 16.80 19.88 -5.20
N ARG A 521 16.41 20.01 -3.93
CA ARG A 521 15.64 21.14 -3.40
C ARG A 521 16.51 22.14 -2.68
N ILE A 522 17.39 21.63 -1.81
CA ILE A 522 18.29 22.41 -0.96
C ILE A 522 19.63 22.57 -1.68
N LEU A 523 20.16 21.48 -2.24
CA LEU A 523 21.43 21.50 -2.99
C LEU A 523 21.19 21.60 -4.49
N SER A 524 20.39 22.59 -4.89
CA SER A 524 19.94 22.73 -6.29
C SER A 524 21.09 22.98 -7.28
N GLU A 525 22.21 23.51 -6.78
CA GLU A 525 23.48 23.72 -7.48
C GLU A 525 24.17 22.42 -7.93
N LEU A 526 23.80 21.28 -7.34
CA LEU A 526 24.32 19.96 -7.71
C LEU A 526 23.45 19.23 -8.74
N ASN A 527 22.32 19.82 -9.15
CA ASN A 527 21.48 19.23 -10.20
C ASN A 527 22.25 19.10 -11.52
N GLY A 528 22.16 17.92 -12.14
CA GLY A 528 22.85 17.56 -13.37
C GLY A 528 24.24 16.98 -13.18
N LYS A 529 24.83 17.06 -11.97
CA LYS A 529 26.15 16.52 -11.65
C LYS A 529 26.11 14.99 -11.44
N THR A 530 27.14 14.31 -11.92
CA THR A 530 27.53 12.92 -11.58
C THR A 530 28.69 12.94 -10.59
N ILE A 531 29.08 11.78 -10.06
CA ILE A 531 30.30 11.65 -9.24
C ILE A 531 31.54 12.22 -9.94
N ASP A 532 31.70 11.98 -11.25
CA ASP A 532 32.88 12.47 -11.99
C ASP A 532 32.90 14.01 -12.19
N THR A 533 31.81 14.72 -11.85
CA THR A 533 31.65 16.17 -12.05
C THR A 533 31.29 16.91 -10.77
N VAL A 534 31.07 16.18 -9.68
CA VAL A 534 30.86 16.76 -8.36
C VAL A 534 32.23 17.13 -7.79
N ASP A 535 32.28 18.19 -6.99
CA ASP A 535 33.54 18.61 -6.33
C ASP A 535 34.04 17.50 -5.40
N ASP A 536 35.36 17.32 -5.29
CA ASP A 536 36.00 16.28 -4.46
C ASP A 536 35.52 16.37 -3.01
N VAL A 537 35.26 17.58 -2.52
CA VAL A 537 34.70 17.85 -1.18
C VAL A 537 33.36 17.12 -0.96
N PHE A 538 32.53 16.98 -1.99
CA PHE A 538 31.25 16.27 -1.87
C PHE A 538 31.43 14.75 -1.95
N GLU A 539 32.42 14.26 -2.70
CA GLU A 539 32.76 12.84 -2.67
C GLU A 539 33.23 12.42 -1.28
N GLU A 540 34.15 13.19 -0.68
CA GLU A 540 34.62 12.96 0.70
C GLU A 540 33.45 12.97 1.69
N LYS A 541 32.55 13.96 1.61
CA LYS A 541 31.34 14.01 2.45
C LYS A 541 30.45 12.77 2.33
N ILE A 542 30.37 12.16 1.15
CA ILE A 542 29.61 10.91 0.98
C ILE A 542 30.36 9.78 1.66
N LEU A 543 31.67 9.65 1.45
CA LEU A 543 32.47 8.56 1.99
C LEU A 543 32.56 8.60 3.53
N GLU A 544 32.67 9.79 4.11
CA GLU A 544 32.76 10.02 5.57
C GLU A 544 31.41 10.01 6.28
N PHE A 545 30.29 9.97 5.53
CA PHE A 545 28.97 10.03 6.13
C PHE A 545 28.76 8.87 7.13
N PRO A 546 28.41 9.16 8.40
CA PRO A 546 28.20 8.14 9.42
C PRO A 546 26.87 7.43 9.18
N MET A 547 26.93 6.10 9.05
CA MET A 547 25.76 5.25 8.89
C MET A 547 25.72 4.19 10.00
N ASP A 548 24.57 4.11 10.67
CA ASP A 548 24.39 3.09 11.70
C ASP A 548 24.09 1.72 11.10
N ILE A 549 24.76 0.71 11.64
CA ILE A 549 24.63 -0.68 11.28
C ILE A 549 24.24 -1.48 12.52
N ILE A 550 23.19 -2.29 12.37
CA ILE A 550 22.74 -3.23 13.36
C ILE A 550 23.12 -4.61 12.84
N GLU A 551 24.20 -5.16 13.39
CA GLU A 551 24.65 -6.51 13.05
C GLU A 551 24.06 -7.53 14.02
N ILE A 552 23.28 -8.47 13.50
CA ILE A 552 22.72 -9.58 14.25
C ILE A 552 23.53 -10.83 13.93
N ASP A 553 24.29 -11.29 14.92
CA ASP A 553 25.12 -12.49 14.80
C ASP A 553 24.30 -13.76 15.10
N SER A 554 24.29 -14.69 14.14
CA SER A 554 23.65 -16.01 14.27
C SER A 554 24.24 -16.87 15.39
N GLU A 555 25.53 -16.73 15.70
CA GLU A 555 26.16 -17.47 16.80
C GLU A 555 25.62 -17.02 18.17
N GLN A 556 25.30 -15.72 18.29
CA GLN A 556 24.72 -15.16 19.51
C GLN A 556 23.21 -15.31 19.58
N ASN A 557 22.55 -15.57 18.45
CA ASN A 557 21.10 -15.62 18.31
C ASN A 557 20.67 -16.80 17.40
N PRO A 558 20.84 -18.06 17.84
CA PRO A 558 20.62 -19.24 17.00
C PRO A 558 19.17 -19.40 16.51
N ASP A 559 18.19 -18.95 17.31
CA ASP A 559 16.76 -19.03 16.97
C ASP A 559 16.26 -17.82 16.15
N PHE A 560 17.16 -16.90 15.77
CA PHE A 560 16.79 -15.70 15.05
C PHE A 560 16.54 -15.97 13.56
N SER A 561 15.38 -15.54 13.06
CA SER A 561 15.04 -15.59 11.64
C SER A 561 15.23 -14.22 10.97
N GLN A 562 16.23 -14.12 10.08
CA GLN A 562 16.46 -12.90 9.29
C GLN A 562 15.26 -12.57 8.37
N ILE A 563 14.54 -13.59 7.93
CA ILE A 563 13.35 -13.46 7.07
C ILE A 563 12.20 -12.87 7.88
N ASP A 564 11.99 -13.33 9.12
CA ASP A 564 10.97 -12.76 10.01
C ASP A 564 11.28 -11.28 10.30
N LEU A 565 12.55 -10.92 10.57
CA LEU A 565 12.94 -9.50 10.70
C LEU A 565 12.69 -8.70 9.41
N PHE A 566 13.08 -9.23 8.25
CA PHE A 566 12.82 -8.58 6.96
C PHE A 566 11.33 -8.30 6.77
N LEU A 567 10.49 -9.30 7.04
CA LEU A 567 9.04 -9.18 7.00
C LEU A 567 8.52 -8.21 8.06
N ARG A 568 9.07 -8.18 9.28
CA ARG A 568 8.69 -7.22 10.35
C ARG A 568 8.90 -5.78 9.93
N LEU A 569 10.06 -5.50 9.35
CA LEU A 569 10.45 -4.18 8.88
C LEU A 569 9.64 -3.74 7.65
N ASN A 570 9.26 -4.68 6.76
CA ASN A 570 8.73 -4.33 5.45
C ASN A 570 7.25 -4.71 5.19
N THR A 571 6.58 -5.48 6.06
CA THR A 571 5.20 -5.95 5.86
C THR A 571 4.17 -4.97 6.41
N LYS A 572 3.05 -4.81 5.69
CA LYS A 572 2.01 -3.80 5.97
C LYS A 572 2.61 -2.39 6.21
N PRO A 573 3.45 -1.86 5.31
CA PRO A 573 3.78 -0.44 5.38
C PRO A 573 2.44 0.29 5.20
N TYR A 574 2.09 1.18 6.11
CA TYR A 574 0.96 2.09 5.91
C TYR A 574 1.53 3.37 5.33
N PRO A 575 1.98 3.43 4.06
CA PRO A 575 2.57 4.67 3.55
C PRO A 575 1.52 5.77 3.55
N ILE A 576 2.02 7.00 3.64
CA ILE A 576 1.23 8.18 3.31
C ILE A 576 0.91 8.07 1.82
N LYS A 577 -0.37 8.09 1.46
CA LYS A 577 -0.78 7.97 0.06
C LYS A 577 -0.51 9.28 -0.66
N GLU A 578 0.12 9.19 -1.83
CA GLU A 578 0.33 10.36 -2.69
C GLU A 578 -1.01 10.98 -3.11
N ASN A 579 -1.03 12.31 -3.22
CA ASN A 579 -2.20 13.10 -3.61
C ASN A 579 -3.45 12.85 -2.76
N THR A 580 -3.26 12.68 -1.45
CA THR A 580 -4.33 12.57 -0.46
C THR A 580 -4.15 13.61 0.64
N PHE A 581 -5.19 13.84 1.43
CA PHE A 581 -5.07 14.77 2.56
C PHE A 581 -4.05 14.31 3.60
N GLU A 582 -3.79 13.00 3.75
CA GLU A 582 -2.71 12.52 4.62
C GLU A 582 -1.34 13.12 4.23
N MET A 583 -1.12 13.33 2.93
CA MET A 583 0.08 13.95 2.38
C MET A 583 -0.01 15.48 2.48
N TRP A 584 -1.12 16.05 2.04
CA TRP A 584 -1.30 17.51 2.01
C TRP A 584 -1.23 18.12 3.41
N ASN A 585 -1.80 17.47 4.42
CA ASN A 585 -1.75 17.88 5.82
C ASN A 585 -0.32 18.13 6.34
N ALA A 586 0.68 17.44 5.79
CA ALA A 586 2.07 17.64 6.14
C ALA A 586 2.79 18.66 5.24
N TYR A 587 2.28 18.91 4.03
CA TYR A 587 3.06 19.57 2.98
C TYR A 587 2.55 20.96 2.61
N ILE A 588 1.28 21.25 2.82
CA ILE A 588 0.66 22.53 2.49
C ILE A 588 0.79 23.50 3.67
N ASP A 589 0.40 24.75 3.45
CA ASP A 589 0.40 25.80 4.47
C ASP A 589 -0.44 25.44 5.72
N LYS A 590 0.02 25.90 6.90
CA LYS A 590 -0.58 25.57 8.20
C LYS A 590 -2.02 26.07 8.32
N ASP A 591 -2.32 27.27 7.82
CA ASP A 591 -3.64 27.89 7.96
C ASP A 591 -4.68 27.14 7.11
N ILE A 592 -4.29 26.73 5.89
CA ILE A 592 -5.12 25.88 5.03
C ILE A 592 -5.46 24.57 5.75
N VAL A 593 -4.47 23.91 6.36
CA VAL A 593 -4.68 22.64 7.07
C VAL A 593 -5.63 22.80 8.26
N ILE A 594 -5.42 23.83 9.07
CA ILE A 594 -6.25 24.11 10.25
C ILE A 594 -7.69 24.37 9.80
N LYS A 595 -7.89 25.24 8.81
CA LYS A 595 -9.22 25.59 8.29
C LYS A 595 -9.96 24.37 7.75
N VAL A 596 -9.31 23.50 6.97
CA VAL A 596 -9.92 22.24 6.49
C VAL A 596 -10.39 21.36 7.66
N LYS A 597 -9.56 21.23 8.71
CA LYS A 597 -9.90 20.42 9.88
C LYS A 597 -11.03 21.01 10.71
N GLU A 598 -11.10 22.34 10.82
CA GLU A 598 -12.20 23.04 11.48
C GLU A 598 -13.53 22.80 10.77
N ILE A 599 -13.55 22.95 9.43
CA ILE A 599 -14.74 22.66 8.61
C ILE A 599 -15.13 21.18 8.79
N ALA A 600 -14.16 20.26 8.72
CA ALA A 600 -14.41 18.83 8.91
C ALA A 600 -15.03 18.54 10.29
N ALA A 601 -14.49 19.11 11.37
CA ALA A 601 -14.99 18.91 12.72
C ALA A 601 -16.38 19.52 12.94
N ARG A 602 -16.67 20.67 12.32
CA ARG A 602 -17.96 21.36 12.47
C ARG A 602 -19.10 20.64 11.75
N TYR A 603 -18.83 20.09 10.57
CA TYR A 603 -19.86 19.56 9.65
C TYR A 603 -19.82 18.04 9.46
N GLU A 604 -18.92 17.30 10.13
CA GLU A 604 -18.95 15.84 10.14
C GLU A 604 -20.29 15.31 10.65
N LYS A 605 -20.77 14.21 10.05
CA LYS A 605 -22.07 13.56 10.33
C LYS A 605 -23.31 14.42 10.04
N LYS A 606 -23.25 15.74 10.17
CA LYS A 606 -24.33 16.69 9.84
C LYS A 606 -24.55 16.75 8.33
N VAL A 607 -23.60 17.33 7.61
CA VAL A 607 -23.64 17.44 6.15
C VAL A 607 -22.83 16.31 5.54
N PHE A 608 -21.56 16.22 5.89
CA PHE A 608 -20.67 15.21 5.33
C PHE A 608 -20.71 13.87 6.08
N ARG A 609 -19.93 12.91 5.57
CA ARG A 609 -19.66 11.64 6.26
C ARG A 609 -18.93 11.87 7.59
N ALA A 610 -18.94 10.86 8.47
CA ALA A 610 -18.09 10.87 9.65
C ALA A 610 -16.61 10.90 9.27
N ARG A 611 -15.76 11.52 10.09
CA ARG A 611 -14.30 11.42 9.91
C ARG A 611 -13.83 9.98 9.99
N ASP A 612 -12.79 9.68 9.24
CA ASP A 612 -12.16 8.37 9.18
C ASP A 612 -10.65 8.46 9.41
N THR A 613 -10.03 7.30 9.63
CA THR A 613 -8.59 7.21 9.93
C THR A 613 -7.71 7.66 8.76
N ARG A 614 -8.21 7.66 7.53
CA ARG A 614 -7.49 8.10 6.31
C ARG A 614 -7.80 9.54 5.90
N MET A 615 -8.51 10.31 6.73
CA MET A 615 -8.79 11.73 6.52
C MET A 615 -9.51 12.02 5.19
N LYS A 616 -10.42 11.12 4.78
CA LYS A 616 -11.13 11.27 3.50
C LYS A 616 -12.14 12.41 3.55
N LEU A 617 -12.65 12.78 4.72
CA LEU A 617 -13.53 13.94 4.84
C LEU A 617 -12.76 15.23 4.52
N GLU A 618 -11.60 15.39 5.12
CA GLU A 618 -10.68 16.49 4.88
C GLU A 618 -10.23 16.53 3.41
N GLU A 619 -10.00 15.36 2.80
CA GLU A 619 -9.73 15.24 1.36
C GLU A 619 -10.90 15.74 0.50
N LEU A 620 -12.14 15.41 0.87
CA LEU A 620 -13.33 15.91 0.17
C LEU A 620 -13.43 17.44 0.27
N ILE A 621 -13.27 18.00 1.46
CA ILE A 621 -13.33 19.46 1.67
C ILE A 621 -12.26 20.17 0.84
N THR A 622 -11.02 19.65 0.87
CA THR A 622 -9.91 20.18 0.07
C THR A 622 -10.18 20.07 -1.43
N SER A 623 -10.81 18.98 -1.85
CA SER A 623 -11.22 18.79 -3.24
C SER A 623 -12.28 19.79 -3.68
N LEU A 624 -13.28 20.06 -2.84
CA LEU A 624 -14.31 21.07 -3.12
C LEU A 624 -13.71 22.47 -3.21
N ALA A 625 -12.81 22.83 -2.30
CA ALA A 625 -12.10 24.11 -2.34
C ALA A 625 -11.21 24.23 -3.59
N TYR A 626 -10.58 23.15 -4.04
CA TYR A 626 -9.85 23.14 -5.31
C TYR A 626 -10.78 23.37 -6.51
N ILE A 627 -11.95 22.73 -6.53
CA ILE A 627 -12.92 22.95 -7.61
C ILE A 627 -13.37 24.42 -7.60
N ASP A 628 -13.70 24.97 -6.44
CA ASP A 628 -14.10 26.37 -6.28
C ASP A 628 -13.02 27.35 -6.74
N TYR A 629 -11.79 27.17 -6.27
CA TYR A 629 -10.66 27.98 -6.67
C TYR A 629 -10.45 27.98 -8.19
N ARG A 630 -10.57 26.81 -8.84
CA ARG A 630 -10.39 26.65 -10.29
C ARG A 630 -11.54 27.25 -11.09
N MET A 631 -12.78 27.09 -10.64
CA MET A 631 -13.97 27.59 -11.33
C MET A 631 -14.10 29.11 -11.23
N ASN A 632 -13.49 29.73 -10.22
CA ASN A 632 -13.39 31.18 -10.10
C ASN A 632 -12.28 31.81 -10.98
N GLN A 633 -11.54 31.01 -11.77
CA GLN A 633 -10.56 31.52 -12.73
C GLN A 633 -11.19 31.84 -14.10
N PRO A 634 -10.63 32.80 -14.87
CA PRO A 634 -11.15 33.13 -16.20
C PRO A 634 -11.13 31.91 -17.14
N HIS A 635 -12.21 31.72 -17.92
CA HIS A 635 -12.36 30.62 -18.90
C HIS A 635 -12.35 29.20 -18.31
N ALA A 636 -12.66 29.05 -17.01
CA ALA A 636 -12.75 27.75 -16.37
C ALA A 636 -14.06 27.02 -16.72
N GLU A 637 -13.94 25.80 -17.23
CA GLU A 637 -15.08 24.91 -17.45
C GLU A 637 -15.02 23.71 -16.49
N ILE A 638 -16.19 23.26 -16.03
CA ILE A 638 -16.27 22.18 -15.04
C ILE A 638 -15.65 20.86 -15.56
N ILE A 639 -15.69 20.63 -16.87
CA ILE A 639 -15.07 19.45 -17.53
C ILE A 639 -13.55 19.40 -17.37
N ASN A 640 -12.91 20.55 -17.19
CA ASN A 640 -11.46 20.64 -16.98
C ASN A 640 -11.06 20.26 -15.55
N VAL A 641 -12.03 20.16 -14.64
CA VAL A 641 -11.83 19.89 -13.21
C VAL A 641 -12.42 18.53 -12.82
N LEU A 642 -13.62 18.21 -13.30
CA LEU A 642 -14.36 16.98 -13.02
C LEU A 642 -14.51 16.12 -14.28
N ASN A 643 -14.07 14.86 -14.17
CA ASN A 643 -14.36 13.84 -15.16
C ASN A 643 -15.74 13.24 -14.90
N ILE A 644 -16.73 13.59 -15.71
CA ILE A 644 -18.08 13.04 -15.65
C ILE A 644 -18.22 11.97 -16.74
N TYR A 645 -18.72 10.78 -16.40
CA TYR A 645 -18.86 9.66 -17.33
C TYR A 645 -20.00 8.72 -16.92
N LYS A 646 -20.57 8.00 -17.89
CA LYS A 646 -21.64 7.00 -17.66
C LYS A 646 -21.06 5.61 -17.39
N ARG A 647 -21.54 4.91 -16.36
CA ARG A 647 -21.17 3.51 -16.05
C ARG A 647 -22.35 2.78 -15.39
N ASN A 648 -22.68 1.57 -15.86
CA ASN A 648 -23.76 0.73 -15.32
C ASN A 648 -25.09 1.50 -15.15
N ASP A 649 -25.50 2.24 -16.18
CA ASP A 649 -26.70 3.11 -16.17
C ASP A 649 -26.71 4.18 -15.06
N ARG A 650 -25.54 4.66 -14.65
CA ARG A 650 -25.37 5.78 -13.71
C ARG A 650 -24.37 6.79 -14.21
N MET A 651 -24.62 8.07 -13.92
CA MET A 651 -23.61 9.11 -14.08
C MET A 651 -22.64 9.07 -12.90
N CYS A 652 -21.35 9.08 -13.22
CA CYS A 652 -20.24 9.04 -12.28
C CYS A 652 -19.42 10.31 -12.43
N ALA A 653 -18.92 10.87 -11.33
CA ALA A 653 -18.00 12.01 -11.34
C ALA A 653 -16.80 11.74 -10.44
N ARG A 654 -15.63 12.17 -10.90
CA ARG A 654 -14.38 12.17 -10.12
C ARG A 654 -13.53 13.36 -10.52
N ILE A 655 -12.65 13.81 -9.63
CA ILE A 655 -11.63 14.81 -9.99
C ILE A 655 -10.79 14.27 -11.14
N MET A 656 -10.56 15.10 -12.17
CA MET A 656 -9.77 14.76 -13.35
C MET A 656 -8.37 14.24 -12.99
N SER A 657 -7.67 14.98 -12.14
CA SER A 657 -6.30 14.65 -11.72
C SER A 657 -6.05 15.14 -10.30
N LYS A 658 -5.81 14.20 -9.37
CA LYS A 658 -5.38 14.56 -8.00
C LYS A 658 -3.95 15.13 -7.97
N ASP A 659 -3.12 14.79 -8.95
CA ASP A 659 -1.79 15.40 -9.12
C ASP A 659 -1.92 16.91 -9.36
N ASN A 660 -2.93 17.35 -10.11
CA ASN A 660 -3.19 18.77 -10.35
C ASN A 660 -3.63 19.49 -9.06
N VAL A 661 -4.45 18.83 -8.22
CA VAL A 661 -4.81 19.36 -6.89
C VAL A 661 -3.55 19.58 -6.06
N THR A 662 -2.66 18.60 -6.00
CA THR A 662 -1.38 18.71 -5.28
C THR A 662 -0.53 19.87 -5.80
N LYS A 663 -0.41 20.04 -7.13
CA LYS A 663 0.35 21.16 -7.72
C LYS A 663 -0.21 22.51 -7.31
N THR A 664 -1.52 22.71 -7.52
CA THR A 664 -2.18 23.97 -7.14
C THR A 664 -2.06 24.28 -5.65
N LEU A 665 -2.22 23.27 -4.78
CA LEU A 665 -2.04 23.45 -3.34
C LEU A 665 -0.61 23.87 -2.97
N ASN A 666 0.40 23.26 -3.60
CA ASN A 666 1.79 23.62 -3.36
C ASN A 666 2.09 25.04 -3.86
N ASP A 667 1.66 25.38 -5.08
CA ASP A 667 1.88 26.71 -5.67
C ASP A 667 1.24 27.80 -4.81
N LEU A 668 0.01 27.58 -4.35
CA LEU A 668 -0.71 28.53 -3.48
C LEU A 668 -0.11 28.60 -2.09
N SER A 669 0.35 27.49 -1.52
CA SER A 669 1.01 27.50 -0.21
C SER A 669 2.28 28.34 -0.21
N ASN A 670 2.95 28.46 -1.36
CA ASN A 670 4.18 29.26 -1.49
C ASN A 670 3.92 30.70 -1.90
N SER A 671 2.92 30.95 -2.75
CA SER A 671 2.70 32.27 -3.36
C SER A 671 1.59 33.08 -2.68
N ASN A 672 0.44 32.47 -2.41
CA ASN A 672 -0.73 33.15 -1.86
C ASN A 672 -1.68 32.18 -1.12
N PRO A 673 -1.35 31.77 0.12
CA PRO A 673 -2.17 30.84 0.89
C PRO A 673 -3.59 31.36 1.12
N LYS A 674 -3.74 32.69 1.28
CA LYS A 674 -5.02 33.36 1.51
C LYS A 674 -6.03 33.09 0.40
N ALA A 675 -5.60 33.03 -0.85
CA ALA A 675 -6.51 32.73 -1.97
C ALA A 675 -7.18 31.35 -1.83
N PHE A 676 -6.47 30.35 -1.31
CA PHE A 676 -7.04 29.03 -1.06
C PHE A 676 -7.91 29.02 0.21
N VAL A 677 -7.56 29.81 1.23
CA VAL A 677 -8.41 30.01 2.41
C VAL A 677 -9.76 30.63 2.01
N THR A 678 -9.78 31.60 1.10
CA THR A 678 -11.03 32.15 0.54
C THR A 678 -11.86 31.08 -0.18
N ALA A 679 -11.23 30.19 -0.94
CA ALA A 679 -11.94 29.06 -1.54
C ALA A 679 -12.53 28.10 -0.48
N LEU A 680 -11.88 27.93 0.68
CA LEU A 680 -12.43 27.17 1.80
C LEU A 680 -13.61 27.89 2.47
N GLU A 681 -13.59 29.22 2.53
CA GLU A 681 -14.73 30.03 3.00
C GLU A 681 -15.93 29.87 2.04
N ASN A 682 -15.70 29.84 0.73
CA ASN A 682 -16.75 29.54 -0.26
C ASN A 682 -17.31 28.12 -0.09
N VAL A 683 -16.50 27.15 0.35
CA VAL A 683 -17.00 25.82 0.73
C VAL A 683 -17.92 25.88 1.96
N GLU A 684 -17.64 26.74 2.94
CA GLU A 684 -18.58 26.98 4.06
C GLU A 684 -19.89 27.58 3.56
N VAL A 685 -19.86 28.56 2.65
CA VAL A 685 -21.07 29.11 2.01
C VAL A 685 -21.84 28.02 1.25
N PHE A 686 -21.15 27.15 0.53
CA PHE A 686 -21.77 25.99 -0.12
C PHE A 686 -22.45 25.05 0.90
N ILE A 687 -21.81 24.80 2.05
CA ILE A 687 -22.39 23.99 3.12
C ILE A 687 -23.65 24.66 3.70
N GLU A 688 -23.64 25.99 3.86
CA GLU A 688 -24.82 26.76 4.28
C GLU A 688 -25.98 26.61 3.29
N LYS A 689 -25.71 26.70 1.97
CA LYS A 689 -26.71 26.43 0.92
C LYS A 689 -27.35 25.05 1.09
N ILE A 690 -26.55 24.02 1.37
CA ILE A 690 -27.06 22.67 1.64
C ILE A 690 -27.95 22.66 2.89
N LEU A 691 -27.47 23.23 3.99
CA LEU A 691 -28.20 23.27 5.27
C LEU A 691 -29.55 23.98 5.14
N MET A 692 -29.62 25.05 4.33
CA MET A 692 -30.88 25.73 4.00
C MET A 692 -31.81 24.83 3.18
N LEU A 693 -31.29 24.15 2.14
CA LEU A 693 -32.11 23.26 1.31
C LEU A 693 -32.74 22.12 2.11
N ILE A 694 -32.00 21.55 3.06
CA ILE A 694 -32.42 20.39 3.86
C ILE A 694 -33.04 20.77 5.21
N GLU A 695 -33.26 22.05 5.49
CA GLU A 695 -33.82 22.55 6.76
C GLU A 695 -33.07 22.03 8.00
N ASN A 696 -31.73 21.94 7.91
CA ASN A 696 -30.86 21.32 8.92
C ASN A 696 -31.19 19.85 9.27
N ASN A 697 -32.05 19.18 8.49
CA ASN A 697 -32.41 17.79 8.67
C ASN A 697 -31.57 16.88 7.75
N SER A 698 -30.66 16.13 8.36
CA SER A 698 -29.76 15.21 7.63
C SER A 698 -30.48 14.07 6.88
N GLU A 699 -31.74 13.76 7.23
CA GLU A 699 -32.58 12.80 6.50
C GLU A 699 -33.07 13.38 5.17
N GLN A 700 -33.36 14.69 5.12
CA GLN A 700 -33.74 15.37 3.88
C GLN A 700 -32.59 15.37 2.87
N LEU A 701 -31.33 15.35 3.29
CA LEU A 701 -30.18 15.20 2.38
C LEU A 701 -30.22 13.87 1.60
N ARG A 702 -30.75 12.81 2.23
CA ARG A 702 -30.93 11.52 1.54
C ARG A 702 -32.02 11.60 0.47
N ALA A 703 -33.10 12.30 0.78
CA ALA A 703 -34.18 12.56 -0.16
C ALA A 703 -33.71 13.46 -1.32
N LEU A 704 -32.87 14.46 -1.04
CA LEU A 704 -32.26 15.34 -2.05
C LEU A 704 -31.44 14.54 -3.06
N PHE A 705 -30.65 13.57 -2.58
CA PHE A 705 -29.92 12.68 -3.49
C PHE A 705 -30.80 11.61 -4.14
N ASN A 706 -32.08 11.50 -3.81
CA ASN A 706 -33.03 10.50 -4.31
C ASN A 706 -32.61 9.03 -4.07
N HIS A 707 -32.00 8.72 -2.92
CA HIS A 707 -31.64 7.34 -2.55
C HIS A 707 -32.79 6.60 -1.85
N SER A 708 -33.52 5.76 -2.59
CA SER A 708 -34.75 5.09 -2.10
C SER A 708 -34.54 3.89 -1.16
N LYS A 709 -33.36 3.25 -1.13
CA LYS A 709 -33.10 2.05 -0.30
C LYS A 709 -32.44 2.40 1.04
N LYS A 710 -33.06 2.03 2.18
CA LYS A 710 -32.42 2.06 3.51
C LYS A 710 -31.12 1.23 3.51
N GLY A 711 -30.03 1.78 4.03
CA GLY A 711 -28.71 1.11 4.15
C GLY A 711 -27.65 1.48 3.08
N ILE A 712 -28.02 2.14 1.98
CA ILE A 712 -27.03 2.61 0.98
C ILE A 712 -26.38 3.92 1.46
N GLN A 713 -25.04 3.97 1.42
CA GLN A 713 -24.25 5.17 1.72
C GLN A 713 -24.51 6.26 0.66
N TYR A 714 -25.09 7.39 1.09
CA TYR A 714 -25.48 8.50 0.21
C TYR A 714 -24.53 9.71 0.30
N LYS A 715 -23.75 9.82 1.39
CA LYS A 715 -22.73 10.87 1.60
C LYS A 715 -21.41 10.48 0.92
N THR A 716 -21.43 10.43 -0.40
CA THR A 716 -20.27 10.06 -1.25
C THR A 716 -19.62 11.30 -1.86
N ASP A 717 -18.33 11.21 -2.20
CA ASP A 717 -17.58 12.34 -2.77
C ASP A 717 -18.21 12.81 -4.09
N GLN A 718 -18.58 11.85 -4.92
CA GLN A 718 -19.27 12.08 -6.19
C GLN A 718 -20.56 12.90 -6.01
N ASN A 719 -21.40 12.56 -5.03
CA ASN A 719 -22.65 13.29 -4.80
C ASN A 719 -22.38 14.74 -4.39
N PHE A 720 -21.33 14.99 -3.60
CA PHE A 720 -20.93 16.35 -3.26
C PHE A 720 -20.31 17.10 -4.45
N TYR A 721 -19.59 16.43 -5.35
CA TYR A 721 -19.08 17.06 -6.58
C TYR A 721 -20.22 17.51 -7.49
N PHE A 722 -21.24 16.66 -7.70
CA PHE A 722 -22.43 17.03 -8.46
C PHE A 722 -23.20 18.16 -7.77
N LEU A 723 -23.45 18.04 -6.46
CA LEU A 723 -24.20 19.05 -5.72
C LEU A 723 -23.47 20.41 -5.73
N TRP A 724 -22.14 20.41 -5.63
CA TRP A 724 -21.34 21.61 -5.76
C TRP A 724 -21.48 22.23 -7.15
N ALA A 725 -21.40 21.43 -8.21
CA ALA A 725 -21.56 21.92 -9.59
C ALA A 725 -22.96 22.56 -9.79
N ILE A 726 -24.02 21.92 -9.30
CA ILE A 726 -25.40 22.42 -9.42
C ILE A 726 -25.60 23.74 -8.64
N LEU A 727 -24.99 23.87 -7.46
CA LEU A 727 -25.17 25.02 -6.57
C LEU A 727 -24.14 26.14 -6.74
N PHE A 728 -23.17 25.96 -7.65
CA PHE A 728 -22.08 26.92 -7.82
C PHE A 728 -22.60 28.31 -8.23
N LYS A 729 -23.50 28.35 -9.24
CA LYS A 729 -24.10 29.59 -9.74
C LYS A 729 -25.31 30.07 -8.94
N THR A 730 -25.90 29.22 -8.10
CA THR A 730 -27.11 29.55 -7.32
C THR A 730 -26.75 30.43 -6.12
N SER A 731 -27.39 31.58 -5.97
CA SER A 731 -27.13 32.46 -4.82
C SER A 731 -27.83 31.98 -3.54
N VAL A 732 -27.36 32.43 -2.37
CA VAL A 732 -28.03 32.13 -1.08
C VAL A 732 -29.46 32.69 -1.07
N SER A 733 -29.66 33.89 -1.60
CA SER A 733 -30.97 34.55 -1.68
C SER A 733 -31.96 33.79 -2.57
N GLU A 734 -31.51 33.20 -3.68
CA GLU A 734 -32.35 32.34 -4.53
C GLU A 734 -32.90 31.13 -3.78
N ILE A 735 -32.05 30.46 -2.99
CA ILE A 735 -32.47 29.32 -2.16
C ILE A 735 -33.44 29.76 -1.07
N GLN A 736 -33.21 30.93 -0.46
CA GLN A 736 -34.14 31.47 0.54
C GLN A 736 -35.52 31.78 -0.05
N ASN A 737 -35.56 32.33 -1.27
CA ASN A 737 -36.80 32.72 -1.94
C ASN A 737 -37.55 31.54 -2.56
N ASN A 738 -36.85 30.50 -3.03
CA ASN A 738 -37.45 29.35 -3.73
C ASN A 738 -36.86 27.99 -3.28
N ARG A 739 -36.80 27.75 -1.97
CA ARG A 739 -36.19 26.53 -1.40
C ARG A 739 -36.79 25.25 -1.97
N GLN A 740 -38.12 25.15 -1.95
CA GLN A 740 -38.83 23.93 -2.33
C GLN A 740 -38.64 23.61 -3.83
N GLY A 741 -38.71 24.64 -4.69
CA GLY A 741 -38.45 24.49 -6.12
C GLY A 741 -37.01 24.06 -6.42
N GLU A 742 -36.02 24.62 -5.74
CA GLU A 742 -34.62 24.21 -5.88
C GLU A 742 -34.38 22.78 -5.36
N PHE A 743 -34.99 22.39 -4.24
CA PHE A 743 -34.92 21.03 -3.72
C PHE A 743 -35.46 20.01 -4.73
N GLU A 744 -36.62 20.28 -5.33
CA GLU A 744 -37.24 19.42 -6.35
C GLU A 744 -36.42 19.37 -7.65
N ARG A 745 -35.88 20.51 -8.10
CA ARG A 745 -34.98 20.60 -9.25
C ARG A 745 -33.76 19.69 -9.06
N ILE A 746 -33.06 19.85 -7.93
CA ILE A 746 -31.87 19.07 -7.60
C ILE A 746 -32.20 17.57 -7.47
N SER A 747 -33.30 17.23 -6.78
CA SER A 747 -33.72 15.83 -6.63
C SER A 747 -34.03 15.15 -7.96
N LYS A 748 -34.62 15.89 -8.92
CA LYS A 748 -34.85 15.41 -10.29
C LYS A 748 -33.54 15.12 -11.02
N ILE A 749 -32.55 16.00 -10.93
CA ILE A 749 -31.21 15.78 -11.51
C ILE A 749 -30.56 14.54 -10.89
N PHE A 750 -30.61 14.39 -9.57
CA PHE A 750 -30.07 13.21 -8.88
C PHE A 750 -30.79 11.90 -9.25
N SER A 751 -32.09 11.96 -9.57
CA SER A 751 -32.83 10.82 -10.13
C SER A 751 -32.19 10.31 -11.43
N VAL A 752 -31.86 11.24 -12.34
CA VAL A 752 -31.21 10.93 -13.62
C VAL A 752 -29.77 10.43 -13.41
N ILE A 753 -29.04 11.01 -12.46
CA ILE A 753 -27.68 10.57 -12.11
C ILE A 753 -27.69 9.12 -11.60
N GLN A 754 -28.68 8.74 -10.78
CA GLN A 754 -28.78 7.40 -10.21
C GLN A 754 -29.30 6.33 -11.16
N LYS A 755 -30.14 6.71 -12.13
CA LYS A 755 -30.71 5.83 -13.15
C LYS A 755 -30.76 6.57 -14.47
N THR A 756 -29.62 6.61 -15.12
CA THR A 756 -29.37 7.36 -16.34
C THR A 756 -30.01 6.66 -17.53
N PRO A 757 -30.96 7.29 -18.24
CA PRO A 757 -31.56 6.71 -19.44
C PRO A 757 -30.51 6.37 -20.50
N VAL A 758 -30.81 5.39 -21.36
CA VAL A 758 -29.88 4.95 -22.42
C VAL A 758 -29.44 6.12 -23.31
N ASN A 759 -30.37 6.99 -23.67
CA ASN A 759 -30.15 8.12 -24.59
C ASN A 759 -29.62 9.40 -23.91
N TYR A 760 -29.45 9.39 -22.58
CA TYR A 760 -28.99 10.58 -21.86
C TYR A 760 -27.46 10.63 -21.82
N THR A 761 -26.88 11.64 -22.48
CA THR A 761 -25.42 11.80 -22.63
C THR A 761 -24.82 12.64 -21.52
N THR A 762 -23.50 12.60 -21.38
CA THR A 762 -22.77 13.44 -20.42
C THR A 762 -22.88 14.93 -20.77
N GLU A 763 -22.97 15.28 -22.06
CA GLU A 763 -23.16 16.66 -22.53
C GLU A 763 -24.52 17.22 -22.10
N MET A 764 -25.58 16.40 -22.13
CA MET A 764 -26.90 16.79 -21.64
C MET A 764 -26.84 17.14 -20.15
N LEU A 765 -26.17 16.33 -19.34
CA LEU A 765 -25.98 16.62 -17.92
C LEU A 765 -25.19 17.93 -17.73
N LEU A 766 -24.11 18.12 -18.48
CA LEU A 766 -23.27 19.32 -18.39
C LEU A 766 -24.03 20.60 -18.74
N SER A 767 -25.05 20.54 -19.60
CA SER A 767 -25.91 21.70 -19.89
C SER A 767 -26.89 22.04 -18.76
N GLU A 768 -27.17 21.08 -17.88
CA GLU A 768 -28.03 21.25 -16.70
C GLU A 768 -27.25 21.67 -15.43
N LEU A 769 -25.92 21.54 -15.45
CA LEU A 769 -24.98 21.97 -14.40
C LEU A 769 -24.51 23.42 -14.64
#